data_AF-A0A7C2I5M6-F1
#
_entry.id   AF-A0A7C2I5M6-F1
#
_cell.length_a   1.000
_cell.length_b   1.000
_cell.length_c   1.000
_cell.angle_alpha   90.00
_cell.angle_beta   90.00
_cell.angle_gamma   90.00
#
_symmetry.space_group_name_H-M   'P 1'
#
loop_
_entity.id
_entity.type
_entity.pdbx_description
1 polymer ?
#
loop_
_entity_poly.entity_id
_entity_poly.type
_entity_poly.pdbx_seq_one_letter_code
_entity_poly.pdbx_strand_id
1 'polypeptide(L)'
;MRRALTLMWAASAAFGAIERSPAGCASRPCTYTLTCASAICTSAESAELQTVLDEAHLGDTIRLQAGRTWTGTSSNFAIRGRPGDGWLTITTTLADRLPLPGTRITPHYRSVMPTIRNASGSPTALRFPPSSNPARSIRIVGVRFDTQGGNQPLIQIGYNTTEPWIEDPTDIVIDRCIVENSQWLTSAGQLIGSRGHRVSILNSYIQGSIKQPTAEVQNIGRVWGECNILNNYIAENMGENIMLGGTNPDVDVEPWNHSSGEIAYNVLINHRERVPHLDWRPNTRYFKSVMVRHGGVDYRATNSGTSGSAFTLYDNGIQWVQVSGTPSSKNVFEIKNAKNLKIHHNTFEGFWTKAQYQLIVFKVANSSAPADCKPGFSGTVNVAGDVVTAAAGGSLPDLWWGSASDGSSCDITIGGTAYKIKDFDFRTPSRVVLSASAGNLTGVPYSYGSSTCYGAYLQNIAFEHNVVRKGPQAFQIVSINNARFSRIGNIRVRNNLMYDIDRSVYCMTGANCSLSQTALYFAQIPPGVDFSNNTVVETANFPYGMVWEGGYQCRGACRTISPCVDAAGLYMPIAGDTRFANNVMPKGTSQMLQGFTPSLTGSTVVSGKVCEGGCTSEKWSGNILVGSSTTGYPAGTFNLCPSASDCAVNFDYNDPVYGRLFENYAEGNYKVRTGHFAQRGGMYARQMGADWDSLPIVTKLSTGGIGVDVAATRTTIRLDYRVTAGIRHVPCVVEASTTPDIEGGRIPDLDAAVHLRPDIDGPANGMTRTVTIGARTPLESGRTYFLRLHCGGAYWEGEVTTP
;
A
#
# COMPACT_ATOMS: atom_id res chain seq x y z
N MET A 1 74.34 6.66 36.16
CA MET A 1 73.83 6.11 34.88
C MET A 1 72.36 5.73 35.07
N ARG A 2 71.44 6.51 34.51
CA ARG A 2 69.98 6.23 34.54
C ARG A 2 69.68 5.17 33.48
N ARG A 3 69.15 4.01 33.88
CA ARG A 3 68.56 3.03 32.95
C ARG A 3 67.10 3.38 32.75
N ALA A 4 66.76 3.84 31.54
CA ALA A 4 65.40 4.07 31.11
C ALA A 4 64.71 2.71 30.88
N LEU A 5 63.58 2.51 31.56
CA LEU A 5 62.67 1.40 31.33
C LEU A 5 61.68 1.88 30.25
N THR A 6 61.86 1.43 29.02
CA THR A 6 60.93 1.72 27.92
C THR A 6 59.73 0.79 28.06
N LEU A 7 58.62 1.31 28.58
CA LEU A 7 57.34 0.61 28.65
C LEU A 7 56.73 0.61 27.24
N MET A 8 56.86 -0.50 26.50
CA MET A 8 56.12 -0.68 25.25
C MET A 8 54.63 -0.90 25.58
N TRP A 9 53.80 0.11 25.35
CA TRP A 9 52.37 -0.07 25.19
C TRP A 9 52.12 -0.77 23.84
N ALA A 10 51.94 -2.08 23.87
CA ALA A 10 51.31 -2.79 22.76
C ALA A 10 49.82 -2.44 22.77
N ALA A 11 49.43 -1.40 22.03
CA ALA A 11 48.05 -1.15 21.69
C ALA A 11 47.58 -2.29 20.77
N SER A 12 47.05 -3.36 21.36
CA SER A 12 46.33 -4.40 20.64
C SER A 12 45.05 -3.75 20.12
N ALA A 13 45.00 -3.44 18.82
CA ALA A 13 43.73 -3.18 18.17
C ALA A 13 42.87 -4.43 18.37
N ALA A 14 41.82 -4.32 19.19
CA ALA A 14 40.84 -5.38 19.33
C ALA A 14 40.12 -5.50 17.98
N PHE A 15 40.51 -6.49 17.18
CA PHE A 15 39.79 -6.87 15.97
C PHE A 15 38.40 -7.37 16.35
N GLY A 16 37.44 -7.24 15.43
CA GLY A 16 36.16 -7.94 15.54
C GLY A 16 36.40 -9.44 15.67
N ALA A 17 35.56 -10.12 16.45
CA ALA A 17 35.65 -11.56 16.60
C ALA A 17 34.52 -12.23 15.82
N ILE A 18 34.89 -13.10 14.89
CA ILE A 18 34.00 -14.06 14.23
C ILE A 18 34.13 -15.40 14.95
N GLU A 19 33.08 -15.80 15.66
CA GLU A 19 32.97 -17.15 16.20
C GLU A 19 32.23 -18.04 15.20
N ARG A 20 32.79 -19.23 14.92
CA ARG A 20 32.17 -20.25 14.05
C ARG A 20 31.85 -21.46 14.91
N SER A 21 30.60 -21.92 14.89
CA SER A 21 30.14 -23.09 15.62
C SER A 21 29.40 -24.07 14.70
N PRO A 22 29.84 -25.34 14.58
CA PRO A 22 31.06 -25.92 15.17
C PRO A 22 32.34 -25.20 14.72
N ALA A 23 33.44 -25.36 15.48
CA ALA A 23 34.69 -24.65 15.23
C ALA A 23 35.13 -24.76 13.76
N GLY A 24 35.39 -23.62 13.12
CA GLY A 24 35.77 -23.57 11.70
C GLY A 24 34.70 -24.08 10.74
N CYS A 25 33.45 -24.20 11.16
CA CYS A 25 32.36 -24.82 10.41
C CYS A 25 32.69 -26.25 9.94
N ALA A 26 33.37 -27.03 10.79
CA ALA A 26 33.80 -28.40 10.49
C ALA A 26 32.63 -29.34 10.09
N SER A 27 31.41 -29.02 10.52
CA SER A 27 30.18 -29.60 10.01
C SER A 27 29.12 -28.52 9.85
N ARG A 28 28.11 -28.77 9.00
CA ARG A 28 26.98 -27.86 8.75
C ARG A 28 25.67 -28.50 9.24
N PRO A 29 24.70 -27.72 9.73
CA PRO A 29 24.63 -26.25 9.71
C PRO A 29 25.63 -25.56 10.66
N CYS A 30 26.28 -24.50 10.17
CA CYS A 30 27.18 -23.66 10.94
C CYS A 30 26.46 -22.42 11.47
N THR A 31 26.86 -21.95 12.64
CA THR A 31 26.48 -20.65 13.20
C THR A 31 27.69 -19.73 13.23
N TYR A 32 27.58 -18.59 12.60
CA TYR A 32 28.55 -17.50 12.63
C TYR A 32 28.07 -16.43 13.61
N THR A 33 28.85 -16.09 14.63
CA THR A 33 28.55 -14.96 15.53
C THR A 33 29.57 -13.86 15.31
N LEU A 34 29.12 -12.70 14.84
CA LEU A 34 29.96 -11.53 14.61
C LEU A 34 29.76 -10.51 15.72
N THR A 35 30.88 -10.07 16.28
CA THR A 35 30.96 -9.02 17.30
C THR A 35 31.91 -7.92 16.84
N CYS A 36 31.68 -6.69 17.30
CA CYS A 36 32.60 -5.59 17.06
C CYS A 36 32.85 -4.79 18.33
N ALA A 37 34.03 -4.19 18.46
CA ALA A 37 34.49 -3.60 19.72
C ALA A 37 33.67 -2.37 20.14
N SER A 38 33.16 -1.61 19.15
CA SER A 38 32.47 -0.34 19.35
C SER A 38 31.00 -0.39 18.92
N ALA A 39 30.20 0.63 19.27
CA ALA A 39 28.79 0.67 18.84
C ALA A 39 28.64 0.78 17.31
N ILE A 40 29.60 1.44 16.66
CA ILE A 40 29.77 1.45 15.21
C ILE A 40 30.98 0.59 14.92
N CYS A 41 30.80 -0.48 14.14
CA CYS A 41 31.89 -1.34 13.73
C CYS A 41 32.78 -0.59 12.74
N THR A 42 34.09 -0.81 12.83
CA THR A 42 35.09 -0.28 11.90
C THR A 42 34.89 -0.84 10.49
N SER A 43 35.55 -0.24 9.50
CA SER A 43 35.52 -0.74 8.12
C SER A 43 36.07 -2.17 8.00
N ALA A 44 37.06 -2.54 8.82
CA ALA A 44 37.62 -3.89 8.85
C ALA A 44 36.62 -4.91 9.41
N GLU A 45 36.01 -4.62 10.56
CA GLU A 45 34.95 -5.46 11.15
C GLU A 45 33.70 -5.55 10.25
N SER A 46 33.43 -4.49 9.48
CA SER A 46 32.37 -4.53 8.47
C SER A 46 32.76 -5.40 7.27
N ALA A 47 34.02 -5.44 6.85
CA ALA A 47 34.48 -6.34 5.79
C ALA A 47 34.38 -7.83 6.19
N GLU A 48 34.48 -8.15 7.48
CA GLU A 48 34.23 -9.49 8.02
C GLU A 48 32.78 -9.95 7.82
N LEU A 49 31.81 -9.05 7.95
CA LEU A 49 30.41 -9.37 7.62
C LEU A 49 30.27 -9.79 6.15
N GLN A 50 30.89 -9.06 5.22
CA GLN A 50 30.86 -9.50 3.81
C GLN A 50 31.55 -10.87 3.63
N THR A 51 32.67 -11.11 4.32
CA THR A 51 33.37 -12.40 4.28
C THR A 51 32.48 -13.55 4.76
N VAL A 52 31.77 -13.36 5.87
CA VAL A 52 30.83 -14.38 6.39
C VAL A 52 29.63 -14.55 5.48
N LEU A 53 29.08 -13.45 4.95
CA LEU A 53 28.02 -13.54 3.94
C LEU A 53 28.49 -14.37 2.75
N ASP A 54 29.78 -14.29 2.38
CA ASP A 54 30.42 -15.05 1.30
C ASP A 54 30.68 -16.53 1.60
N GLU A 55 31.02 -16.85 2.85
CA GLU A 55 31.37 -18.19 3.33
C GLU A 55 30.15 -19.07 3.68
N ALA A 56 29.06 -18.46 4.17
CA ALA A 56 27.91 -19.20 4.69
C ALA A 56 27.17 -19.99 3.60
N HIS A 57 26.77 -21.21 3.93
CA HIS A 57 25.92 -22.06 3.10
C HIS A 57 24.45 -21.89 3.46
N LEU A 58 23.57 -22.33 2.58
CA LEU A 58 22.17 -22.49 2.93
C LEU A 58 22.02 -23.52 4.06
N GLY A 59 21.13 -23.22 5.00
CA GLY A 59 20.94 -23.96 6.25
C GLY A 59 21.72 -23.38 7.44
N ASP A 60 22.71 -22.53 7.19
CA ASP A 60 23.49 -21.88 8.25
C ASP A 60 22.76 -20.69 8.90
N THR A 61 23.31 -20.21 10.01
CA THR A 61 22.85 -19.01 10.71
C THR A 61 23.97 -18.00 10.91
N ILE A 62 23.73 -16.73 10.56
CA ILE A 62 24.60 -15.58 10.84
C ILE A 62 23.94 -14.75 11.94
N ARG A 63 24.61 -14.62 13.09
CA ARG A 63 24.20 -13.81 14.24
C ARG A 63 25.06 -12.56 14.32
N LEU A 64 24.43 -11.40 14.24
CA LEU A 64 25.09 -10.11 14.40
C LEU A 64 24.80 -9.60 15.81
N GLN A 65 25.84 -9.18 16.53
CA GLN A 65 25.72 -8.64 17.89
C GLN A 65 24.69 -7.48 17.98
N ALA A 66 23.72 -7.63 18.89
CA ALA A 66 22.73 -6.59 19.15
C ALA A 66 23.37 -5.24 19.53
N GLY A 67 22.74 -4.12 19.11
CA GLY A 67 23.19 -2.77 19.43
C GLY A 67 24.42 -2.28 18.66
N ARG A 68 24.98 -3.10 17.76
CA ARG A 68 26.11 -2.75 16.91
C ARG A 68 25.66 -2.32 15.52
N THR A 69 26.45 -1.46 14.87
CA THR A 69 26.19 -0.95 13.52
C THR A 69 27.29 -1.35 12.54
N TRP A 70 26.95 -2.20 11.57
CA TRP A 70 27.81 -2.55 10.43
C TRP A 70 27.52 -1.60 9.29
N THR A 71 28.54 -0.84 8.88
CA THR A 71 28.40 0.11 7.76
C THR A 71 29.04 -0.53 6.53
N GLY A 72 28.28 -0.61 5.43
CA GLY A 72 28.79 -1.14 4.17
C GLY A 72 30.05 -0.40 3.72
N THR A 73 30.90 -1.08 2.95
CA THR A 73 32.05 -0.45 2.28
C THR A 73 31.59 0.23 0.99
N SER A 74 32.52 0.74 0.16
CA SER A 74 32.19 1.33 -1.15
C SER A 74 31.40 0.40 -2.08
N SER A 75 31.41 -0.91 -1.85
CA SER A 75 30.69 -1.93 -2.63
C SER A 75 29.39 -2.43 -1.97
N ASN A 76 29.07 -1.94 -0.76
CA ASN A 76 27.96 -2.38 0.12
C ASN A 76 27.96 -3.89 0.43
N PHE A 77 27.03 -4.35 1.29
CA PHE A 77 26.86 -5.78 1.52
C PHE A 77 26.11 -6.45 0.38
N ALA A 78 26.57 -7.62 -0.05
CA ALA A 78 25.94 -8.40 -1.11
C ALA A 78 25.78 -9.87 -0.73
N ILE A 79 24.61 -10.44 -1.04
CA ILE A 79 24.33 -11.87 -0.92
C ILE A 79 24.09 -12.42 -2.32
N ARG A 80 24.88 -13.41 -2.72
CA ARG A 80 24.78 -14.13 -4.00
C ARG A 80 24.36 -15.59 -3.76
N GLY A 81 24.18 -16.37 -4.82
CA GLY A 81 23.90 -17.80 -4.69
C GLY A 81 24.97 -18.54 -3.87
N ARG A 82 24.52 -19.42 -2.98
CA ARG A 82 25.35 -20.22 -2.06
C ARG A 82 25.01 -21.71 -2.20
N PRO A 83 25.98 -22.61 -1.96
CA PRO A 83 25.70 -24.05 -1.88
C PRO A 83 24.91 -24.41 -0.61
N GLY A 84 24.37 -25.63 -0.56
CA GLY A 84 23.58 -26.15 0.56
C GLY A 84 22.07 -26.12 0.33
N ASP A 85 21.34 -26.50 1.38
CA ASP A 85 19.88 -26.63 1.38
C ASP A 85 19.27 -25.95 2.62
N GLY A 86 17.96 -25.65 2.57
CA GLY A 86 17.28 -24.93 3.64
C GLY A 86 17.49 -23.41 3.58
N TRP A 87 17.21 -22.73 4.70
CA TRP A 87 17.27 -21.27 4.78
C TRP A 87 18.58 -20.79 5.40
N LEU A 88 19.32 -19.91 4.71
CA LEU A 88 20.34 -19.12 5.38
C LEU A 88 19.63 -18.05 6.22
N THR A 89 19.82 -18.08 7.54
CA THR A 89 19.19 -17.15 8.46
C THR A 89 20.17 -16.08 8.93
N ILE A 90 19.85 -14.80 8.77
CA ILE A 90 20.60 -13.67 9.32
C ILE A 90 19.77 -13.05 10.45
N THR A 91 20.32 -12.97 11.66
CA THR A 91 19.59 -12.54 12.85
C THR A 91 20.45 -11.80 13.87
N THR A 92 19.82 -11.22 14.88
CA THR A 92 20.48 -10.69 16.08
C THR A 92 21.02 -11.79 17.01
N THR A 93 22.05 -11.49 17.81
CA THR A 93 22.46 -12.35 18.94
C THR A 93 21.42 -12.42 20.06
N LEU A 94 20.46 -11.50 20.10
CA LEU A 94 19.36 -11.46 21.07
C LEU A 94 18.02 -11.87 20.41
N ALA A 95 18.04 -12.94 19.62
CA ALA A 95 16.87 -13.37 18.83
C ALA A 95 15.70 -13.84 19.71
N ASP A 96 16.01 -14.34 20.90
CA ASP A 96 15.07 -14.71 21.96
C ASP A 96 14.37 -13.49 22.60
N ARG A 97 14.87 -12.27 22.37
CA ARG A 97 14.27 -11.01 22.82
C ARG A 97 13.35 -10.36 21.77
N LEU A 98 13.26 -10.91 20.57
CA LEU A 98 12.37 -10.41 19.52
C LEU A 98 10.90 -10.73 19.83
N PRO A 99 9.92 -10.06 19.17
CA PRO A 99 8.54 -10.50 19.24
C PRO A 99 8.41 -11.95 18.76
N LEU A 100 7.40 -12.67 19.28
CA LEU A 100 7.08 -14.02 18.81
C LEU A 100 6.82 -14.01 17.28
N PRO A 101 7.13 -15.12 16.57
CA PRO A 101 6.80 -15.24 15.15
C PRO A 101 5.33 -14.87 14.87
N GLY A 102 5.09 -14.09 13.80
CA GLY A 102 3.75 -13.57 13.46
C GLY A 102 3.33 -12.31 14.22
N THR A 103 4.12 -11.84 15.20
CA THR A 103 3.90 -10.56 15.89
C THR A 103 4.73 -9.47 15.23
N ARG A 104 4.10 -8.33 14.93
CA ARG A 104 4.76 -7.18 14.30
C ARG A 104 5.82 -6.58 15.22
N ILE A 105 6.98 -6.21 14.69
CA ILE A 105 8.01 -5.48 15.44
C ILE A 105 7.68 -3.99 15.54
N THR A 106 8.10 -3.35 16.64
CA THR A 106 7.99 -1.90 16.85
C THR A 106 9.36 -1.26 17.11
N PRO A 107 9.49 0.08 17.06
CA PRO A 107 10.75 0.77 17.34
C PRO A 107 11.37 0.51 18.71
N HIS A 108 10.59 0.00 19.67
CA HIS A 108 11.08 -0.37 21.00
C HIS A 108 12.08 -1.54 21.01
N TYR A 109 12.18 -2.28 19.90
CA TYR A 109 13.13 -3.38 19.75
C TYR A 109 14.50 -2.94 19.24
N ARG A 110 14.71 -1.65 18.89
CA ARG A 110 16.00 -1.16 18.34
C ARG A 110 17.22 -1.53 19.21
N SER A 111 17.08 -1.58 20.54
CA SER A 111 18.17 -1.90 21.47
C SER A 111 18.65 -3.35 21.37
N VAL A 112 17.80 -4.28 20.94
CA VAL A 112 18.12 -5.72 20.81
C VAL A 112 18.45 -6.13 19.38
N MET A 113 18.56 -5.16 18.46
CA MET A 113 18.80 -5.40 17.04
C MET A 113 20.20 -4.93 16.60
N PRO A 114 20.90 -5.67 15.73
CA PRO A 114 22.01 -5.17 14.96
C PRO A 114 21.50 -4.17 13.90
N THR A 115 22.30 -3.18 13.55
CA THR A 115 22.02 -2.25 12.44
C THR A 115 22.95 -2.52 11.25
N ILE A 116 22.38 -2.74 10.07
CA ILE A 116 23.10 -2.71 8.79
C ILE A 116 22.82 -1.36 8.14
N ARG A 117 23.87 -0.64 7.75
CA ARG A 117 23.78 0.73 7.24
C ARG A 117 24.61 0.88 5.96
N ASN A 118 24.14 1.69 5.03
CA ASN A 118 24.89 2.08 3.83
C ASN A 118 26.09 2.98 4.18
N ALA A 119 27.14 2.93 3.36
CA ALA A 119 28.19 3.94 3.39
C ALA A 119 27.66 5.32 3.01
N SER A 120 28.31 6.38 3.51
CA SER A 120 28.05 7.75 3.06
C SER A 120 28.21 7.86 1.53
N GLY A 121 27.21 8.45 0.86
CA GLY A 121 27.18 8.60 -0.59
C GLY A 121 26.77 7.33 -1.37
N SER A 122 26.64 6.18 -0.73
CA SER A 122 26.09 4.96 -1.32
C SER A 122 24.61 4.84 -0.96
N PRO A 123 23.70 4.48 -1.88
CA PRO A 123 22.28 4.44 -1.56
C PRO A 123 21.80 3.12 -0.92
N THR A 124 22.61 2.06 -0.96
CA THR A 124 22.18 0.69 -0.63
C THR A 124 22.99 0.13 0.54
N ALA A 125 22.33 -0.49 1.51
CA ALA A 125 22.98 -1.16 2.63
C ALA A 125 23.20 -2.65 2.32
N LEU A 126 22.20 -3.31 1.74
CA LEU A 126 22.23 -4.72 1.38
C LEU A 126 21.64 -4.94 -0.01
N ARG A 127 22.35 -5.70 -0.85
CA ARG A 127 21.89 -6.08 -2.19
C ARG A 127 21.90 -7.58 -2.44
N PHE A 128 20.92 -8.04 -3.21
CA PHE A 128 20.87 -9.35 -3.84
C PHE A 128 20.97 -9.11 -5.35
N PRO A 129 22.19 -9.06 -5.91
CA PRO A 129 22.37 -8.75 -7.32
C PRO A 129 21.87 -9.90 -8.21
N PRO A 130 21.41 -9.60 -9.44
CA PRO A 130 21.20 -10.63 -10.46
C PRO A 130 22.50 -11.40 -10.74
N SER A 131 22.37 -12.69 -11.00
CA SER A 131 23.49 -13.59 -11.31
C SER A 131 22.99 -14.90 -11.92
N SER A 132 23.80 -15.53 -12.77
CA SER A 132 23.61 -16.92 -13.21
C SER A 132 23.48 -17.95 -12.08
N ASN A 133 23.93 -17.60 -10.87
CA ASN A 133 23.63 -18.32 -9.62
C ASN A 133 22.96 -17.36 -8.63
N PRO A 134 21.65 -17.12 -8.76
CA PRO A 134 20.95 -16.11 -7.98
C PRO A 134 20.87 -16.50 -6.50
N ALA A 135 20.77 -15.49 -5.63
CA ALA A 135 20.50 -15.73 -4.22
C ALA A 135 19.12 -16.38 -4.03
N ARG A 136 19.07 -17.41 -3.20
CA ARG A 136 17.83 -18.12 -2.87
C ARG A 136 17.75 -18.51 -1.40
N SER A 137 16.53 -18.63 -0.90
CA SER A 137 16.24 -19.18 0.44
C SER A 137 16.96 -18.41 1.55
N ILE A 138 16.87 -17.08 1.52
CA ILE A 138 17.50 -16.19 2.50
C ILE A 138 16.43 -15.61 3.42
N ARG A 139 16.64 -15.74 4.73
CA ARG A 139 15.73 -15.20 5.75
C ARG A 139 16.47 -14.23 6.67
N ILE A 140 16.01 -12.99 6.72
CA ILE A 140 16.54 -11.96 7.61
C ILE A 140 15.52 -11.70 8.70
N VAL A 141 15.92 -11.84 9.97
CA VAL A 141 15.03 -11.75 11.13
C VAL A 141 15.60 -10.80 12.18
N GLY A 142 14.83 -9.80 12.62
CA GLY A 142 15.26 -8.98 13.76
C GLY A 142 16.49 -8.12 13.46
N VAL A 143 16.66 -7.68 12.20
CA VAL A 143 17.75 -6.80 11.77
C VAL A 143 17.20 -5.41 11.48
N ARG A 144 17.92 -4.39 11.94
CA ARG A 144 17.61 -2.99 11.62
C ARG A 144 18.42 -2.58 10.40
N PHE A 145 17.77 -1.90 9.46
CA PHE A 145 18.39 -1.23 8.34
C PHE A 145 18.14 0.26 8.48
N ASP A 146 19.20 1.06 8.46
CA ASP A 146 19.12 2.50 8.64
C ASP A 146 19.88 3.20 7.52
N THR A 147 19.31 4.24 6.93
CA THR A 147 19.94 4.94 5.81
C THR A 147 20.80 6.13 6.24
N GLN A 148 21.91 6.37 5.54
CA GLN A 148 22.67 7.63 5.54
C GLN A 148 22.27 8.55 4.37
N GLY A 149 21.18 8.24 3.68
CA GLY A 149 20.68 8.93 2.50
C GLY A 149 21.04 8.23 1.18
N GLY A 150 20.36 8.63 0.10
CA GLY A 150 20.56 8.11 -1.25
C GLY A 150 19.24 7.94 -2.02
N ASN A 151 19.31 7.73 -3.34
CA ASN A 151 18.14 7.68 -4.23
C ASN A 151 17.73 6.27 -4.68
N GLN A 152 18.45 5.23 -4.27
CA GLN A 152 18.16 3.82 -4.62
C GLN A 152 17.64 3.07 -3.39
N PRO A 153 17.15 1.83 -3.55
CA PRO A 153 16.74 0.99 -2.43
C PRO A 153 17.84 0.79 -1.38
N LEU A 154 17.49 0.99 -0.11
CA LEU A 154 18.34 0.62 1.03
C LEU A 154 18.56 -0.90 1.09
N ILE A 155 17.49 -1.67 0.83
CA ILE A 155 17.54 -3.10 0.55
C ILE A 155 17.14 -3.31 -0.90
N GLN A 156 18.06 -3.83 -1.70
CA GLN A 156 17.89 -4.00 -3.14
C GLN A 156 17.83 -5.50 -3.49
N ILE A 157 16.66 -6.02 -3.85
CA ILE A 157 16.47 -7.41 -4.26
C ILE A 157 16.27 -7.43 -5.77
N GLY A 158 17.30 -7.83 -6.53
CA GLY A 158 17.31 -7.65 -7.99
C GLY A 158 17.26 -6.17 -8.40
N TYR A 159 17.71 -5.84 -9.63
CA TYR A 159 17.59 -4.46 -10.12
C TYR A 159 17.90 -4.26 -11.61
N ASN A 160 18.79 -5.05 -12.20
CA ASN A 160 19.25 -4.78 -13.56
C ASN A 160 18.26 -5.32 -14.58
N THR A 161 17.71 -4.43 -15.40
CA THR A 161 16.65 -4.70 -16.37
C THR A 161 17.18 -5.33 -17.67
N THR A 162 18.51 -5.38 -17.84
CA THR A 162 19.16 -6.00 -19.00
C THR A 162 19.44 -7.48 -18.80
N GLU A 163 19.35 -7.98 -17.56
CA GLU A 163 19.64 -9.38 -17.27
C GLU A 163 18.39 -10.26 -17.45
N PRO A 164 18.55 -11.51 -17.91
CA PRO A 164 17.44 -12.45 -17.98
C PRO A 164 16.78 -12.66 -16.61
N TRP A 165 15.45 -12.72 -16.56
CA TRP A 165 14.69 -12.93 -15.31
C TRP A 165 15.12 -14.17 -14.50
N ILE A 166 15.65 -15.21 -15.16
CA ILE A 166 16.17 -16.41 -14.48
C ILE A 166 17.35 -16.11 -13.55
N GLU A 167 18.01 -14.96 -13.73
CA GLU A 167 19.13 -14.51 -12.90
C GLU A 167 18.70 -13.69 -11.67
N ASP A 168 17.42 -13.39 -11.50
CA ASP A 168 16.92 -12.63 -10.36
C ASP A 168 16.76 -13.49 -9.09
N PRO A 169 16.91 -12.90 -7.88
CA PRO A 169 16.76 -13.61 -6.61
C PRO A 169 15.36 -14.22 -6.38
N THR A 170 15.30 -15.31 -5.62
CA THR A 170 14.04 -15.98 -5.23
C THR A 170 14.03 -16.35 -3.75
N ASP A 171 12.85 -16.55 -3.15
CA ASP A 171 12.69 -16.99 -1.76
C ASP A 171 13.47 -16.11 -0.78
N ILE A 172 13.20 -14.80 -0.81
CA ILE A 172 13.81 -13.82 0.11
C ILE A 172 12.76 -13.41 1.14
N VAL A 173 13.09 -13.54 2.42
CA VAL A 173 12.20 -13.21 3.54
C VAL A 173 12.83 -12.14 4.42
N ILE A 174 12.11 -11.04 4.62
CA ILE A 174 12.41 -9.98 5.59
C ILE A 174 11.32 -10.05 6.67
N ASP A 175 11.65 -10.56 7.85
CA ASP A 175 10.70 -10.81 8.95
C ASP A 175 11.10 -10.05 10.23
N ARG A 176 10.16 -9.33 10.86
CA ARG A 176 10.42 -8.58 12.11
C ARG A 176 11.65 -7.68 12.00
N CYS A 177 11.81 -7.00 10.87
CA CYS A 177 12.90 -6.04 10.66
C CYS A 177 12.41 -4.61 10.83
N ILE A 178 13.34 -3.71 11.15
CA ILE A 178 13.11 -2.26 11.12
C ILE A 178 13.87 -1.73 9.90
N VAL A 179 13.21 -1.10 8.94
CA VAL A 179 13.84 -0.50 7.77
C VAL A 179 13.49 0.97 7.73
N GLU A 180 14.47 1.83 7.97
CA GLU A 180 14.15 3.22 8.27
C GLU A 180 15.14 4.26 7.75
N ASN A 181 14.66 5.50 7.73
CA ASN A 181 15.48 6.69 7.70
C ASN A 181 15.44 7.39 9.06
N SER A 182 16.38 7.08 9.95
CA SER A 182 16.49 7.82 11.21
C SER A 182 17.02 9.25 11.03
N GLN A 183 17.67 9.52 9.90
CA GLN A 183 18.21 10.81 9.50
C GLN A 183 17.22 11.59 8.65
N TRP A 184 16.04 11.90 9.20
CA TRP A 184 14.94 12.58 8.51
C TRP A 184 15.26 13.88 7.74
N LEU A 185 16.45 14.47 7.92
CA LEU A 185 16.93 15.59 7.12
C LEU A 185 17.53 15.18 5.75
N THR A 186 17.91 13.91 5.58
CA THR A 186 18.49 13.38 4.35
C THR A 186 17.41 12.72 3.50
N SER A 187 17.58 12.77 2.17
CA SER A 187 16.69 12.09 1.24
C SER A 187 16.96 10.58 1.25
N ALA A 188 15.89 9.79 1.24
CA ALA A 188 15.93 8.35 1.09
C ALA A 188 14.96 7.96 -0.03
N GLY A 189 15.46 7.41 -1.12
CA GLY A 189 14.69 7.18 -2.34
C GLY A 189 13.74 5.99 -2.25
N GLN A 190 14.28 4.81 -1.98
CA GLN A 190 13.50 3.61 -1.73
C GLN A 190 14.04 2.90 -0.49
N LEU A 191 13.17 2.33 0.35
CA LEU A 191 13.65 1.53 1.48
C LEU A 191 13.84 0.07 1.05
N ILE A 192 12.86 -0.50 0.35
CA ILE A 192 12.93 -1.84 -0.21
C ILE A 192 12.53 -1.79 -1.70
N GLY A 193 13.43 -2.26 -2.57
CA GLY A 193 13.17 -2.45 -3.99
C GLY A 193 13.24 -3.94 -4.33
N SER A 194 12.24 -4.46 -5.06
CA SER A 194 12.09 -5.92 -5.21
C SER A 194 11.75 -6.38 -6.63
N ARG A 195 12.78 -6.67 -7.42
CA ARG A 195 12.72 -7.48 -8.64
C ARG A 195 13.16 -8.92 -8.33
N GLY A 196 12.30 -9.70 -7.72
CA GLY A 196 12.58 -11.11 -7.37
C GLY A 196 11.40 -12.01 -7.66
N HIS A 197 11.62 -13.33 -7.71
CA HIS A 197 10.56 -14.31 -8.05
C HIS A 197 9.56 -14.50 -6.92
N ARG A 198 10.06 -14.70 -5.68
CA ARG A 198 9.27 -14.89 -4.47
C ARG A 198 9.88 -14.10 -3.33
N VAL A 199 9.21 -13.03 -2.90
CA VAL A 199 9.69 -12.15 -1.83
C VAL A 199 8.62 -11.99 -0.77
N SER A 200 8.98 -12.10 0.50
CA SER A 200 8.06 -11.91 1.62
C SER A 200 8.60 -10.86 2.59
N ILE A 201 7.77 -9.86 2.89
CA ILE A 201 8.04 -8.79 3.85
C ILE A 201 7.00 -8.91 4.95
N LEU A 202 7.42 -9.34 6.12
CA LEU A 202 6.55 -9.85 7.17
C LEU A 202 6.81 -9.12 8.48
N ASN A 203 5.74 -8.79 9.22
CA ASN A 203 5.81 -8.37 10.62
C ASN A 203 6.79 -7.21 10.90
N SER A 204 7.08 -6.37 9.90
CA SER A 204 8.18 -5.41 9.90
C SER A 204 7.70 -3.98 10.07
N TYR A 205 8.62 -3.10 10.46
CA TYR A 205 8.38 -1.67 10.65
C TYR A 205 9.22 -0.88 9.63
N ILE A 206 8.57 -0.17 8.72
CA ILE A 206 9.20 0.44 7.53
C ILE A 206 8.82 1.92 7.46
N GLN A 207 9.78 2.84 7.52
CA GLN A 207 9.47 4.28 7.54
C GLN A 207 10.51 5.23 6.98
N GLY A 208 10.04 6.39 6.50
CA GLY A 208 10.91 7.56 6.30
C GLY A 208 11.55 7.67 4.91
N SER A 209 10.89 7.17 3.87
CA SER A 209 11.31 7.45 2.50
C SER A 209 11.00 8.92 2.15
N ILE A 210 12.07 9.68 1.88
CA ILE A 210 12.05 11.15 1.77
C ILE A 210 12.58 11.57 0.41
N LYS A 211 11.73 12.31 -0.31
CA LYS A 211 11.94 12.71 -1.70
C LYS A 211 13.06 13.76 -1.87
N GLN A 212 13.91 13.56 -2.88
CA GLN A 212 14.69 14.64 -3.49
C GLN A 212 13.82 15.47 -4.45
N PRO A 213 14.09 16.76 -4.69
CA PRO A 213 13.20 17.66 -5.45
C PRO A 213 12.69 17.16 -6.82
N THR A 214 13.37 16.19 -7.45
CA THR A 214 13.00 15.63 -8.78
C THR A 214 12.72 14.12 -8.79
N ALA A 215 12.84 13.41 -7.67
CA ALA A 215 12.73 11.94 -7.64
C ALA A 215 11.32 11.44 -7.24
N GLU A 216 10.90 10.26 -7.72
CA GLU A 216 9.82 9.51 -7.06
C GLU A 216 10.42 8.67 -5.93
N VAL A 217 9.68 8.47 -4.83
CA VAL A 217 10.17 7.72 -3.67
C VAL A 217 9.13 6.76 -3.14
N GLN A 218 9.56 5.61 -2.65
CA GLN A 218 8.68 4.58 -2.12
C GLN A 218 9.23 3.98 -0.84
N ASN A 219 8.37 3.50 0.07
CA ASN A 219 8.86 2.62 1.13
C ASN A 219 9.16 1.24 0.51
N ILE A 220 8.20 0.67 -0.20
CA ILE A 220 8.34 -0.57 -0.97
C ILE A 220 8.02 -0.26 -2.44
N GLY A 221 9.01 -0.36 -3.32
CA GLY A 221 8.85 0.04 -4.72
C GLY A 221 9.38 -1.00 -5.70
N ARG A 222 9.00 -0.84 -6.97
CA ARG A 222 9.45 -1.70 -8.08
C ARG A 222 9.25 -3.18 -7.74
N VAL A 223 8.08 -3.53 -7.21
CA VAL A 223 7.77 -4.92 -6.87
C VAL A 223 7.42 -5.68 -8.15
N TRP A 224 8.02 -6.86 -8.31
CA TRP A 224 7.78 -7.83 -9.37
C TRP A 224 7.73 -9.25 -8.80
N GLY A 225 7.21 -10.20 -9.57
CA GLY A 225 7.05 -11.59 -9.14
C GLY A 225 5.98 -11.75 -8.06
N GLU A 226 6.02 -12.90 -7.38
CA GLU A 226 5.15 -13.18 -6.24
C GLU A 226 5.67 -12.47 -4.99
N CYS A 227 4.86 -11.57 -4.43
CA CYS A 227 5.20 -10.79 -3.25
C CYS A 227 4.14 -10.94 -2.15
N ASN A 228 4.58 -11.29 -0.95
CA ASN A 228 3.74 -11.35 0.24
C ASN A 228 4.15 -10.23 1.21
N ILE A 229 3.33 -9.19 1.33
CA ILE A 229 3.57 -8.05 2.22
C ILE A 229 2.55 -8.15 3.34
N LEU A 230 2.93 -8.77 4.46
CA LEU A 230 1.99 -9.18 5.50
C LEU A 230 2.33 -8.58 6.88
N ASN A 231 1.33 -8.02 7.54
CA ASN A 231 1.42 -7.56 8.93
C ASN A 231 2.51 -6.51 9.20
N ASN A 232 2.74 -5.58 8.27
CA ASN A 232 3.75 -4.52 8.42
C ASN A 232 3.14 -3.19 8.85
N TYR A 233 3.95 -2.36 9.50
CA TYR A 233 3.70 -0.93 9.63
C TYR A 233 4.57 -0.20 8.60
N ILE A 234 3.94 0.56 7.70
CA ILE A 234 4.59 1.20 6.56
C ILE A 234 4.19 2.67 6.56
N ALA A 235 5.12 3.55 6.94
CA ALA A 235 4.75 4.93 7.24
C ALA A 235 5.70 6.00 6.70
N GLU A 236 5.23 7.24 6.75
CA GLU A 236 6.03 8.46 6.56
C GLU A 236 6.82 8.48 5.27
N ASN A 237 6.09 8.28 4.18
CA ASN A 237 6.65 8.39 2.85
C ASN A 237 6.18 9.68 2.17
N MET A 238 7.07 10.28 1.39
CA MET A 238 6.75 11.40 0.51
C MET A 238 6.30 10.96 -0.90
N GLY A 239 6.25 9.67 -1.20
CA GLY A 239 5.61 9.11 -2.40
C GLY A 239 4.67 7.96 -2.04
N GLU A 240 4.77 6.83 -2.74
CA GLU A 240 3.95 5.63 -2.53
C GLU A 240 4.48 4.70 -1.44
N ASN A 241 3.72 4.45 -0.38
CA ASN A 241 4.15 3.47 0.63
C ASN A 241 4.41 2.11 -0.03
N ILE A 242 3.54 1.71 -0.97
CA ILE A 242 3.78 0.56 -1.85
C ILE A 242 3.46 0.93 -3.30
N MET A 243 4.39 0.62 -4.21
CA MET A 243 4.15 0.65 -5.66
C MET A 243 4.48 -0.70 -6.31
N LEU A 244 3.48 -1.30 -6.95
CA LEU A 244 3.63 -2.54 -7.71
C LEU A 244 3.89 -2.25 -9.19
N GLY A 245 5.02 -2.73 -9.72
CA GLY A 245 5.48 -2.43 -11.07
C GLY A 245 6.12 -1.05 -11.22
N GLY A 246 5.91 -0.41 -12.38
CA GLY A 246 6.53 0.85 -12.78
C GLY A 246 6.04 1.31 -14.15
N THR A 247 6.71 2.28 -14.76
CA THR A 247 6.34 2.81 -16.09
C THR A 247 6.71 1.90 -17.27
N ASN A 248 7.51 0.86 -17.04
CA ASN A 248 7.94 -0.11 -18.05
C ASN A 248 7.67 -1.54 -17.54
N PRO A 249 7.00 -2.43 -18.29
CA PRO A 249 7.02 -3.87 -18.00
C PRO A 249 8.47 -4.33 -18.13
N ASP A 250 9.12 -4.51 -16.99
CA ASP A 250 10.58 -4.59 -16.86
C ASP A 250 11.12 -6.01 -17.17
N VAL A 251 10.23 -6.93 -17.54
CA VAL A 251 10.48 -8.37 -17.50
C VAL A 251 10.00 -9.01 -18.80
N ASP A 252 10.93 -9.66 -19.49
CA ASP A 252 10.75 -10.25 -20.82
C ASP A 252 10.13 -11.68 -20.79
N VAL A 253 9.47 -12.09 -19.69
CA VAL A 253 8.93 -13.47 -19.53
C VAL A 253 7.69 -13.53 -18.61
N GLU A 254 6.59 -14.14 -19.10
CA GLU A 254 5.46 -14.59 -18.27
C GLU A 254 5.78 -15.87 -17.48
N PRO A 255 5.22 -16.12 -16.29
CA PRO A 255 4.20 -15.33 -15.58
C PRO A 255 4.79 -14.31 -14.59
N TRP A 256 6.03 -13.87 -14.76
CA TRP A 256 6.72 -13.10 -13.71
C TRP A 256 6.89 -11.62 -14.03
N ASN A 257 6.37 -11.19 -15.18
CA ASN A 257 6.37 -9.81 -15.63
C ASN A 257 5.30 -8.92 -14.98
N HIS A 258 4.78 -9.34 -13.83
CA HIS A 258 3.78 -8.64 -13.06
C HIS A 258 3.98 -8.95 -11.57
N SER A 259 3.45 -8.08 -10.70
CA SER A 259 3.29 -8.41 -9.29
C SER A 259 2.12 -9.38 -9.09
N SER A 260 2.29 -10.37 -8.23
CA SER A 260 1.21 -11.25 -7.73
C SER A 260 1.39 -11.51 -6.24
N GLY A 261 0.45 -12.20 -5.59
CA GLY A 261 0.57 -12.60 -4.18
C GLY A 261 -0.47 -11.95 -3.26
N GLU A 262 -0.08 -11.67 -2.02
CA GLU A 262 -0.96 -11.19 -0.96
C GLU A 262 -0.40 -9.97 -0.21
N ILE A 263 -1.25 -8.96 -0.04
CA ILE A 263 -0.96 -7.76 0.76
C ILE A 263 -2.04 -7.68 1.84
N ALA A 264 -1.68 -8.04 3.07
CA ALA A 264 -2.66 -8.17 4.12
C ALA A 264 -2.18 -7.76 5.51
N TYR A 265 -3.14 -7.31 6.34
CA TYR A 265 -2.90 -6.96 7.73
C TYR A 265 -1.90 -5.82 7.92
N ASN A 266 -1.64 -4.99 6.91
CA ASN A 266 -0.70 -3.88 7.01
C ASN A 266 -1.40 -2.59 7.46
N VAL A 267 -0.62 -1.71 8.08
CA VAL A 267 -0.99 -0.30 8.29
C VAL A 267 -0.10 0.54 7.38
N LEU A 268 -0.71 1.25 6.44
CA LEU A 268 -0.04 2.17 5.55
C LEU A 268 -0.48 3.60 5.90
N ILE A 269 0.44 4.42 6.40
CA ILE A 269 0.09 5.72 6.97
C ILE A 269 1.07 6.85 6.62
N ASN A 270 0.54 7.96 6.13
CA ASN A 270 1.28 9.21 6.00
C ASN A 270 0.65 10.27 6.91
N HIS A 271 1.28 10.54 8.06
CA HIS A 271 0.69 11.45 9.06
C HIS A 271 0.73 12.88 8.57
N ARG A 272 -0.37 13.62 8.81
CA ARG A 272 -0.50 15.05 8.50
C ARG A 272 0.69 15.85 9.03
N GLU A 273 1.08 15.57 10.26
CA GLU A 273 2.13 16.25 11.01
C GLU A 273 3.53 16.04 10.43
N ARG A 274 3.68 15.11 9.47
CA ARG A 274 4.92 14.84 8.71
C ARG A 274 4.79 15.15 7.22
N VAL A 275 3.62 15.57 6.74
CA VAL A 275 3.46 15.91 5.33
C VAL A 275 4.14 17.25 5.02
N PRO A 276 4.96 17.31 3.96
CA PRO A 276 5.70 18.50 3.60
C PRO A 276 4.82 19.57 2.93
N HIS A 277 5.07 20.84 3.25
CA HIS A 277 4.43 22.06 2.74
C HIS A 277 3.04 22.40 3.30
N LEU A 278 2.97 22.44 4.63
CA LEU A 278 1.89 23.14 5.33
C LEU A 278 2.24 24.64 5.38
N ASP A 279 1.31 25.55 5.13
CA ASP A 279 1.54 26.94 5.55
C ASP A 279 1.72 26.95 7.07
N TRP A 280 2.74 27.66 7.58
CA TRP A 280 2.98 27.72 9.02
C TRP A 280 1.75 28.30 9.74
N ARG A 281 1.39 27.69 10.87
CA ARG A 281 0.26 28.09 11.71
C ARG A 281 0.72 28.25 13.16
N PRO A 282 0.17 29.24 13.89
CA PRO A 282 0.46 29.39 15.31
C PRO A 282 -0.12 28.22 16.12
N ASN A 283 0.48 27.93 17.28
CA ASN A 283 0.00 26.94 18.25
C ASN A 283 -0.29 25.56 17.64
N THR A 284 0.48 25.18 16.62
CA THR A 284 0.28 23.95 15.86
C THR A 284 1.38 22.97 16.20
N ARG A 285 0.99 21.71 16.43
CA ARG A 285 1.95 20.62 16.66
C ARG A 285 2.63 20.25 15.34
N TYR A 286 3.96 20.19 15.37
CA TYR A 286 4.80 19.85 14.23
C TYR A 286 5.74 18.72 14.61
N PHE A 287 5.84 17.70 13.75
CA PHE A 287 6.78 16.61 13.95
C PHE A 287 8.14 16.94 13.33
N LYS A 288 9.17 16.29 13.84
CA LYS A 288 10.53 16.35 13.31
C LYS A 288 10.49 16.10 11.80
N SER A 289 11.19 16.97 11.07
CA SER A 289 11.35 16.96 9.61
C SER A 289 10.11 17.25 8.77
N VAL A 290 9.01 17.66 9.41
CA VAL A 290 7.94 18.34 8.69
C VAL A 290 8.49 19.57 7.99
N MET A 291 7.97 19.84 6.79
CA MET A 291 8.30 21.05 6.04
C MET A 291 7.10 22.00 6.04
N VAL A 292 7.35 23.27 6.31
CA VAL A 292 6.34 24.34 6.30
C VAL A 292 6.75 25.47 5.37
N ARG A 293 5.77 26.20 4.83
CA ARG A 293 6.00 27.42 4.05
C ARG A 293 5.69 28.66 4.89
N HIS A 294 6.60 29.64 4.89
CA HIS A 294 6.40 30.95 5.50
C HIS A 294 7.13 32.02 4.67
N GLY A 295 6.45 33.13 4.35
CA GLY A 295 7.03 34.20 3.54
C GLY A 295 7.52 33.75 2.15
N GLY A 296 6.91 32.69 1.57
CA GLY A 296 7.32 32.10 0.30
C GLY A 296 8.49 31.10 0.38
N VAL A 297 9.15 31.02 1.53
CA VAL A 297 10.31 30.14 1.79
C VAL A 297 9.88 28.85 2.49
N ASP A 298 10.56 27.75 2.19
CA ASP A 298 10.34 26.46 2.84
C ASP A 298 11.31 26.26 4.00
N TYR A 299 10.78 25.80 5.12
CA TYR A 299 11.51 25.49 6.34
C TYR A 299 11.23 24.07 6.78
N ARG A 300 12.22 23.39 7.35
CA ARG A 300 12.11 22.05 7.91
C ARG A 300 12.37 22.08 9.41
N ALA A 301 11.52 21.43 10.19
CA ALA A 301 11.74 21.28 11.63
C ALA A 301 12.88 20.29 11.91
N THR A 302 13.85 20.62 12.76
CA THR A 302 14.92 19.67 13.16
C THR A 302 14.50 18.77 14.32
N ASN A 303 13.43 19.14 15.03
CA ASN A 303 12.84 18.44 16.16
C ASN A 303 11.31 18.59 16.20
N SER A 304 10.62 17.77 17.01
CA SER A 304 9.17 17.86 17.22
C SER A 304 8.83 18.86 18.33
N GLY A 305 7.70 19.56 18.19
CA GLY A 305 7.23 20.52 19.18
C GLY A 305 5.88 21.14 18.83
N THR A 306 5.49 22.19 19.55
CA THR A 306 4.31 23.02 19.22
C THR A 306 4.77 24.43 18.89
N SER A 307 4.39 24.96 17.73
CA SER A 307 4.82 26.30 17.31
C SER A 307 4.31 27.39 18.26
N GLY A 308 5.04 28.51 18.32
CA GLY A 308 4.62 29.70 19.06
C GLY A 308 3.47 30.47 18.38
N SER A 309 3.16 31.65 18.91
CA SER A 309 2.14 32.55 18.34
C SER A 309 2.60 33.29 17.08
N ALA A 310 3.91 33.31 16.78
CA ALA A 310 4.50 33.91 15.59
C ALA A 310 5.68 33.06 15.10
N PHE A 311 5.97 33.10 13.79
CA PHE A 311 7.07 32.37 13.18
C PHE A 311 8.42 32.99 13.54
N THR A 312 9.35 32.18 14.03
CA THR A 312 10.77 32.50 14.16
C THR A 312 11.60 31.27 13.78
N LEU A 313 12.91 31.42 13.52
CA LEU A 313 13.77 30.25 13.26
C LEU A 313 13.91 29.32 14.48
N TYR A 314 13.51 29.79 15.66
CA TYR A 314 13.49 29.06 16.92
C TYR A 314 12.17 29.39 17.65
N ASP A 315 11.07 28.75 17.25
CA ASP A 315 9.74 29.03 17.81
C ASP A 315 9.33 27.97 18.85
N ASN A 316 9.18 28.41 20.11
CA ASN A 316 8.72 27.55 21.21
C ASN A 316 9.45 26.20 21.32
N GLY A 317 10.77 26.21 21.11
CA GLY A 317 11.62 25.02 21.18
C GLY A 317 11.75 24.23 19.87
N ILE A 318 11.00 24.55 18.82
CA ILE A 318 11.22 24.01 17.48
C ILE A 318 12.30 24.84 16.79
N GLN A 319 13.30 24.17 16.23
CA GLN A 319 14.26 24.81 15.34
C GLN A 319 13.88 24.55 13.88
N TRP A 320 13.75 25.64 13.12
CA TRP A 320 13.45 25.63 11.69
C TRP A 320 14.71 25.90 10.88
N VAL A 321 15.00 25.02 9.92
CA VAL A 321 16.08 25.22 8.97
C VAL A 321 15.50 25.46 7.58
N GLN A 322 15.99 26.48 6.89
CA GLN A 322 15.57 26.75 5.53
C GLN A 322 16.00 25.60 4.61
N VAL A 323 15.10 25.19 3.71
CA VAL A 323 15.36 24.13 2.72
C VAL A 323 14.99 24.61 1.32
N SER A 324 15.66 24.06 0.30
CA SER A 324 15.34 24.30 -1.10
C SER A 324 14.58 23.12 -1.71
N GLY A 325 13.71 23.42 -2.67
CA GLY A 325 12.90 22.44 -3.41
C GLY A 325 11.42 22.44 -3.04
N THR A 326 10.61 21.83 -3.90
CA THR A 326 9.18 21.59 -3.65
C THR A 326 8.89 20.11 -3.54
N PRO A 327 9.07 19.51 -2.36
CA PRO A 327 8.49 18.22 -2.06
C PRO A 327 7.00 18.11 -2.37
N SER A 328 6.54 16.88 -2.58
CA SER A 328 5.20 16.57 -3.05
C SER A 328 4.84 15.20 -2.53
N SER A 329 3.64 15.01 -2.00
CA SER A 329 3.14 13.68 -1.61
C SER A 329 2.45 12.99 -2.78
N LYS A 330 2.65 11.68 -2.91
CA LYS A 330 1.91 10.87 -3.88
C LYS A 330 0.92 9.96 -3.17
N ASN A 331 0.25 9.10 -3.94
CA ASN A 331 -0.70 8.13 -3.42
C ASN A 331 -0.06 7.24 -2.33
N VAL A 332 -0.85 6.60 -1.46
CA VAL A 332 -0.32 5.66 -0.45
C VAL A 332 -0.02 4.30 -1.10
N PHE A 333 -0.89 3.89 -2.01
CA PHE A 333 -0.82 2.58 -2.66
C PHE A 333 -1.09 2.71 -4.15
N GLU A 334 -0.14 2.29 -4.99
CA GLU A 334 -0.29 2.28 -6.46
C GLU A 334 -0.03 0.91 -7.06
N ILE A 335 -0.96 0.45 -7.90
CA ILE A 335 -0.76 -0.70 -8.77
C ILE A 335 -0.56 -0.20 -10.19
N LYS A 336 0.62 -0.48 -10.75
CA LYS A 336 0.92 -0.24 -12.17
C LYS A 336 0.99 -1.50 -13.01
N ASN A 337 1.39 -2.62 -12.39
CA ASN A 337 1.46 -3.89 -13.07
C ASN A 337 1.27 -5.07 -12.08
N ALA A 338 0.07 -5.63 -12.03
CA ALA A 338 -0.24 -6.78 -11.20
C ALA A 338 -1.28 -7.72 -11.80
N LYS A 339 -1.17 -9.00 -11.46
CA LYS A 339 -2.14 -10.04 -11.79
C LYS A 339 -2.24 -11.04 -10.65
N ASN A 340 -3.45 -11.53 -10.37
CA ASN A 340 -3.71 -12.50 -9.28
C ASN A 340 -3.23 -11.98 -7.90
N LEU A 341 -3.68 -10.78 -7.55
CA LEU A 341 -3.28 -10.11 -6.31
C LEU A 341 -4.47 -10.00 -5.35
N LYS A 342 -4.25 -10.40 -4.10
CA LYS A 342 -5.21 -10.20 -3.00
C LYS A 342 -4.71 -9.09 -2.08
N ILE A 343 -5.58 -8.13 -1.78
CA ILE A 343 -5.32 -6.99 -0.91
C ILE A 343 -6.44 -6.95 0.12
N HIS A 344 -6.16 -7.35 1.36
CA HIS A 344 -7.22 -7.40 2.37
C HIS A 344 -6.81 -7.16 3.81
N HIS A 345 -7.76 -6.70 4.62
CA HIS A 345 -7.55 -6.44 6.04
C HIS A 345 -6.42 -5.43 6.30
N ASN A 346 -6.21 -4.46 5.40
CA ASN A 346 -5.26 -3.37 5.58
C ASN A 346 -5.97 -2.08 6.01
N THR A 347 -5.23 -1.16 6.65
CA THR A 347 -5.63 0.24 6.80
C THR A 347 -4.74 1.13 5.94
N PHE A 348 -5.37 2.01 5.17
CA PHE A 348 -4.74 3.05 4.36
C PHE A 348 -5.14 4.42 4.89
N GLU A 349 -4.16 5.25 5.24
CA GLU A 349 -4.34 6.58 5.84
C GLU A 349 -3.30 7.55 5.27
N GLY A 350 -3.67 8.79 4.96
CA GLY A 350 -2.68 9.69 4.36
C GLY A 350 -3.09 11.13 4.17
N PHE A 351 -2.11 12.01 4.06
CA PHE A 351 -2.32 13.44 3.92
C PHE A 351 -1.57 14.01 2.71
N TRP A 352 -2.14 15.00 2.00
CA TRP A 352 -1.62 15.49 0.73
C TRP A 352 -1.37 16.99 0.67
N THR A 353 -0.28 17.35 0.01
CA THR A 353 0.05 18.74 -0.31
C THR A 353 0.20 18.99 -1.80
N LYS A 354 0.70 18.05 -2.62
CA LYS A 354 0.95 18.30 -4.07
C LYS A 354 1.24 17.00 -4.84
N ALA A 355 0.85 16.90 -6.12
CA ALA A 355 1.00 15.79 -7.10
C ALA A 355 -0.29 14.99 -7.41
N GLN A 356 -0.44 13.78 -6.89
CA GLN A 356 -1.63 12.93 -7.08
C GLN A 356 -2.29 12.68 -5.74
N TYR A 357 -3.55 13.11 -5.58
CA TYR A 357 -4.27 13.22 -4.30
C TYR A 357 -5.08 11.97 -3.91
N GLN A 358 -4.89 10.86 -4.60
CA GLN A 358 -5.61 9.62 -4.33
C GLN A 358 -4.89 8.79 -3.29
N LEU A 359 -5.59 8.28 -2.28
CA LEU A 359 -5.01 7.30 -1.35
C LEU A 359 -4.59 6.02 -2.10
N ILE A 360 -5.52 5.48 -2.89
CA ILE A 360 -5.32 4.22 -3.62
C ILE A 360 -5.52 4.47 -5.11
N VAL A 361 -4.56 4.01 -5.92
CA VAL A 361 -4.58 4.14 -7.37
C VAL A 361 -4.32 2.81 -8.04
N PHE A 362 -5.30 2.33 -8.80
CA PHE A 362 -5.10 1.26 -9.76
C PHE A 362 -4.93 1.91 -11.13
N LYS A 363 -3.68 1.96 -11.62
CA LYS A 363 -3.34 2.65 -12.86
C LYS A 363 -2.34 1.83 -13.65
N VAL A 364 -2.82 1.12 -14.65
CA VAL A 364 -1.91 0.39 -15.52
C VAL A 364 -1.03 1.36 -16.32
N ALA A 365 0.28 1.08 -16.43
CA ALA A 365 1.22 1.95 -17.14
C ALA A 365 2.27 1.15 -17.92
N ASN A 366 2.46 1.55 -19.19
CA ASN A 366 3.39 1.02 -20.18
C ASN A 366 3.85 2.17 -21.12
N SER A 367 4.64 3.11 -20.61
CA SER A 367 4.99 4.35 -21.33
C SER A 367 6.16 4.21 -22.32
N SER A 368 6.85 3.07 -22.34
CA SER A 368 8.09 2.86 -23.10
C SER A 368 8.08 1.66 -24.03
N ALA A 369 7.00 0.89 -24.12
CA ALA A 369 6.88 -0.13 -25.16
C ALA A 369 6.98 0.53 -26.55
N PRO A 370 7.77 -0.05 -27.49
CA PRO A 370 7.76 0.36 -28.88
C PRO A 370 6.32 0.44 -29.40
N ALA A 371 6.01 1.41 -30.27
CA ALA A 371 4.66 1.59 -30.81
C ALA A 371 4.06 0.30 -31.42
N ASP A 372 4.92 -0.65 -31.83
CA ASP A 372 4.55 -1.93 -32.44
C ASP A 372 4.51 -3.13 -31.46
N CYS A 373 4.75 -2.94 -30.16
CA CYS A 373 4.70 -4.02 -29.18
C CYS A 373 3.23 -4.40 -28.86
N LYS A 374 2.70 -5.39 -29.57
CA LYS A 374 1.37 -6.00 -29.33
C LYS A 374 1.52 -7.29 -28.51
N PRO A 375 0.99 -7.40 -27.28
CA PRO A 375 1.10 -8.61 -26.47
C PRO A 375 0.49 -9.81 -27.17
N GLY A 376 1.17 -10.94 -27.07
CA GLY A 376 0.73 -12.20 -27.64
C GLY A 376 -0.52 -12.75 -26.95
N PHE A 377 -1.56 -13.06 -27.70
CA PHE A 377 -2.69 -13.88 -27.27
C PHE A 377 -2.72 -15.15 -28.10
N SER A 378 -3.01 -16.26 -27.45
CA SER A 378 -3.29 -17.52 -28.11
C SER A 378 -4.19 -18.36 -27.22
N GLY A 379 -4.86 -19.34 -27.82
CA GLY A 379 -5.81 -20.21 -27.16
C GLY A 379 -6.75 -20.80 -28.18
N THR A 380 -7.96 -21.14 -27.76
CA THR A 380 -9.02 -21.64 -28.65
C THR A 380 -10.23 -20.72 -28.65
N VAL A 381 -10.89 -20.61 -29.80
CA VAL A 381 -12.07 -19.77 -30.03
C VAL A 381 -13.19 -20.54 -30.72
N ASN A 382 -14.41 -20.09 -30.48
CA ASN A 382 -15.58 -20.43 -31.28
C ASN A 382 -15.91 -19.25 -32.18
N VAL A 383 -16.23 -19.51 -33.44
CA VAL A 383 -16.58 -18.49 -34.43
C VAL A 383 -18.00 -18.75 -34.90
N ALA A 384 -18.80 -17.69 -34.98
CA ALA A 384 -20.13 -17.68 -35.58
C ALA A 384 -20.23 -16.52 -36.58
N GLY A 385 -20.01 -16.81 -37.86
CA GLY A 385 -19.92 -15.80 -38.91
C GLY A 385 -18.68 -14.92 -38.74
N ASP A 386 -18.88 -13.62 -38.52
CA ASP A 386 -17.82 -12.66 -38.22
C ASP A 386 -17.57 -12.47 -36.72
N VAL A 387 -18.29 -13.20 -35.86
CA VAL A 387 -18.17 -13.10 -34.41
C VAL A 387 -17.25 -14.19 -33.87
N VAL A 388 -16.16 -13.80 -33.24
CA VAL A 388 -15.21 -14.70 -32.57
C VAL A 388 -15.45 -14.60 -31.08
N THR A 389 -15.53 -15.74 -30.40
CA THR A 389 -15.66 -15.83 -28.94
C THR A 389 -14.59 -16.74 -28.36
N ALA A 390 -14.02 -16.38 -27.21
CA ALA A 390 -13.09 -17.28 -26.51
C ALA A 390 -13.82 -18.58 -26.12
N ALA A 391 -13.18 -19.74 -26.33
CA ALA A 391 -13.68 -20.98 -25.77
C ALA A 391 -13.55 -20.95 -24.22
N ALA A 392 -14.30 -21.81 -23.51
CA ALA A 392 -14.39 -21.78 -22.05
C ALA A 392 -12.99 -21.72 -21.37
N GLY A 393 -12.76 -20.66 -20.59
CA GLY A 393 -11.51 -20.42 -19.87
C GLY A 393 -10.42 -19.65 -20.64
N GLY A 394 -10.63 -19.31 -21.92
CA GLY A 394 -9.71 -18.49 -22.73
C GLY A 394 -10.01 -16.98 -22.68
N SER A 395 -9.08 -16.16 -23.19
CA SER A 395 -9.23 -14.69 -23.26
C SER A 395 -8.87 -14.15 -24.64
N LEU A 396 -9.79 -13.48 -25.33
CA LEU A 396 -9.46 -12.80 -26.59
C LEU A 396 -8.64 -11.52 -26.32
N PRO A 397 -7.96 -10.96 -27.34
CA PRO A 397 -7.30 -9.67 -27.19
C PRO A 397 -8.33 -8.61 -26.80
N ASP A 398 -8.08 -7.93 -25.68
CA ASP A 398 -8.86 -6.79 -25.21
C ASP A 398 -7.94 -5.57 -25.19
N LEU A 399 -7.89 -4.85 -26.32
CA LEU A 399 -7.01 -3.70 -26.48
C LEU A 399 -7.75 -2.41 -26.16
N TRP A 400 -7.55 -1.95 -24.94
CA TRP A 400 -8.20 -0.78 -24.39
C TRP A 400 -7.63 0.56 -24.90
N TRP A 401 -6.42 0.57 -25.48
CA TRP A 401 -5.83 1.77 -26.07
C TRP A 401 -4.75 1.44 -27.12
N GLY A 402 -5.01 1.77 -28.39
CA GLY A 402 -4.01 1.78 -29.46
C GLY A 402 -4.03 3.13 -30.16
N SER A 403 -2.89 3.81 -30.29
CA SER A 403 -2.83 5.11 -30.97
C SER A 403 -3.22 4.98 -32.45
N ALA A 404 -3.98 5.95 -32.96
CA ALA A 404 -4.39 6.03 -34.37
C ALA A 404 -3.24 6.12 -35.39
N SER A 405 -1.98 6.16 -34.94
CA SER A 405 -0.78 6.17 -35.78
C SER A 405 -0.41 4.80 -36.34
N ASP A 406 -0.96 3.71 -35.82
CA ASP A 406 -0.40 2.37 -36.04
C ASP A 406 -1.12 1.63 -37.19
N GLY A 407 -1.28 2.31 -38.33
CA GLY A 407 -2.07 1.93 -39.51
C GLY A 407 -1.77 0.58 -40.20
N SER A 408 -1.12 -0.37 -39.54
CA SER A 408 -0.83 -1.72 -40.04
C SER A 408 -1.08 -2.82 -38.98
N SER A 409 -2.15 -3.58 -39.25
CA SER A 409 -2.52 -4.93 -38.77
C SER A 409 -3.20 -5.12 -37.39
N CYS A 410 -4.51 -4.90 -37.34
CA CYS A 410 -5.44 -5.51 -36.37
C CYS A 410 -5.72 -6.98 -36.76
N ASP A 411 -4.68 -7.80 -36.90
CA ASP A 411 -4.78 -9.12 -37.51
C ASP A 411 -4.86 -10.21 -36.43
N ILE A 412 -5.87 -11.07 -36.52
CA ILE A 412 -6.01 -12.27 -35.70
C ILE A 412 -5.92 -13.49 -36.62
N THR A 413 -5.06 -14.43 -36.28
CA THR A 413 -4.98 -15.71 -36.97
C THR A 413 -5.93 -16.68 -36.29
N ILE A 414 -6.87 -17.28 -37.02
CA ILE A 414 -7.82 -18.28 -36.51
C ILE A 414 -7.72 -19.51 -37.40
N GLY A 415 -7.42 -20.68 -36.81
CA GLY A 415 -7.22 -21.91 -37.57
C GLY A 415 -6.13 -21.82 -38.64
N GLY A 416 -5.11 -20.97 -38.44
CA GLY A 416 -4.04 -20.71 -39.41
C GLY A 416 -4.37 -19.66 -40.49
N THR A 417 -5.60 -19.11 -40.51
CA THR A 417 -6.02 -18.07 -41.46
C THR A 417 -6.05 -16.70 -40.79
N ALA A 418 -5.45 -15.68 -41.42
CA ALA A 418 -5.46 -14.32 -40.91
C ALA A 418 -6.77 -13.58 -41.24
N TYR A 419 -7.37 -12.94 -40.24
CA TYR A 419 -8.56 -12.11 -40.34
C TYR A 419 -8.28 -10.71 -39.81
N LYS A 420 -8.97 -9.71 -40.37
CA LYS A 420 -8.96 -8.34 -39.84
C LYS A 420 -10.01 -8.21 -38.74
N ILE A 421 -9.61 -7.69 -37.59
CA ILE A 421 -10.53 -7.28 -36.54
C ILE A 421 -11.19 -5.96 -36.96
N LYS A 422 -12.52 -5.96 -37.02
CA LYS A 422 -13.36 -4.79 -37.22
C LYS A 422 -13.65 -4.08 -35.92
N ASP A 423 -13.91 -4.84 -34.86
CA ASP A 423 -14.25 -4.30 -33.55
C ASP A 423 -13.83 -5.25 -32.42
N PHE A 424 -13.42 -4.69 -31.29
CA PHE A 424 -13.30 -5.41 -30.04
C PHE A 424 -14.62 -5.22 -29.29
N ASP A 425 -15.31 -6.29 -28.90
CA ASP A 425 -16.55 -6.13 -28.15
C ASP A 425 -16.21 -5.80 -26.70
N PHE A 426 -16.09 -4.50 -26.39
CA PHE A 426 -15.82 -4.01 -25.04
C PHE A 426 -16.89 -4.43 -24.01
N ARG A 427 -18.05 -4.95 -24.45
CA ARG A 427 -19.10 -5.45 -23.54
C ARG A 427 -18.81 -6.86 -23.04
N THR A 428 -18.00 -7.62 -23.75
CA THR A 428 -17.59 -8.98 -23.36
C THR A 428 -16.13 -9.19 -23.75
N PRO A 429 -15.17 -9.24 -22.80
CA PRO A 429 -13.73 -9.39 -23.09
C PRO A 429 -13.38 -10.73 -23.78
N SER A 430 -14.38 -11.58 -23.97
CA SER A 430 -14.35 -12.84 -24.67
C SER A 430 -14.89 -12.75 -26.10
N ARG A 431 -15.09 -11.56 -26.71
CA ARG A 431 -15.62 -11.44 -28.08
C ARG A 431 -14.90 -10.40 -28.95
N VAL A 432 -14.64 -10.78 -30.19
CA VAL A 432 -14.07 -9.94 -31.25
C VAL A 432 -14.96 -10.04 -32.50
N VAL A 433 -15.14 -8.94 -33.21
CA VAL A 433 -15.87 -8.90 -34.48
C VAL A 433 -14.87 -8.69 -35.61
N LEU A 434 -14.93 -9.53 -36.63
CA LEU A 434 -14.07 -9.51 -37.81
C LEU A 434 -14.67 -8.61 -38.90
N SER A 435 -13.82 -8.13 -39.81
CA SER A 435 -14.27 -7.37 -41.00
C SER A 435 -14.91 -8.25 -42.06
N ALA A 436 -14.76 -9.57 -41.96
CA ALA A 436 -15.35 -10.57 -42.83
C ALA A 436 -15.66 -11.84 -42.03
N SER A 437 -16.63 -12.62 -42.51
CA SER A 437 -16.99 -13.90 -41.91
C SER A 437 -15.82 -14.89 -41.92
N ALA A 438 -15.58 -15.54 -40.80
CA ALA A 438 -14.68 -16.68 -40.64
C ALA A 438 -15.45 -18.02 -40.59
N GLY A 439 -16.76 -18.01 -40.90
CA GLY A 439 -17.62 -19.19 -40.91
C GLY A 439 -18.07 -19.60 -39.50
N ASN A 440 -18.44 -20.87 -39.34
CA ASN A 440 -18.83 -21.43 -38.04
C ASN A 440 -17.76 -22.44 -37.61
N LEU A 441 -16.94 -22.08 -36.62
CA LEU A 441 -15.82 -22.87 -36.12
C LEU A 441 -15.97 -23.09 -34.62
N THR A 442 -15.47 -24.20 -34.08
CA THR A 442 -15.58 -24.52 -32.64
C THR A 442 -14.25 -25.04 -32.13
N GLY A 443 -13.77 -24.46 -31.02
CA GLY A 443 -12.52 -24.86 -30.37
C GLY A 443 -11.26 -24.71 -31.23
N VAL A 444 -11.26 -23.83 -32.23
CA VAL A 444 -10.13 -23.67 -33.16
C VAL A 444 -9.03 -22.81 -32.55
N PRO A 445 -7.74 -23.12 -32.77
CA PRO A 445 -6.66 -22.32 -32.24
C PRO A 445 -6.67 -20.92 -32.86
N TYR A 446 -6.30 -19.91 -32.08
CA TYR A 446 -6.04 -18.57 -32.59
C TYR A 446 -4.73 -18.01 -32.06
N SER A 447 -4.21 -16.99 -32.76
CA SER A 447 -3.12 -16.15 -32.28
C SER A 447 -3.32 -14.69 -32.67
N TYR A 448 -2.83 -13.78 -31.84
CA TYR A 448 -2.83 -12.33 -32.06
C TYR A 448 -1.58 -11.72 -31.41
N GLY A 449 -0.99 -10.69 -32.03
CA GLY A 449 0.20 -10.02 -31.49
C GLY A 449 1.48 -10.88 -31.55
N SER A 450 2.50 -10.51 -30.75
CA SER A 450 3.79 -11.21 -30.67
C SER A 450 3.97 -11.90 -29.32
N SER A 451 4.47 -13.14 -29.32
CA SER A 451 4.86 -13.85 -28.10
C SER A 451 6.07 -13.23 -27.38
N THR A 452 6.79 -12.31 -28.03
CA THR A 452 7.94 -11.59 -27.45
C THR A 452 7.57 -10.21 -26.91
N CYS A 453 6.29 -9.81 -26.99
CA CYS A 453 5.80 -8.58 -26.41
C CYS A 453 4.94 -8.86 -25.18
N TYR A 454 5.21 -8.13 -24.10
CA TYR A 454 4.52 -8.28 -22.83
C TYR A 454 3.79 -6.98 -22.48
N GLY A 455 2.48 -7.10 -22.23
CA GLY A 455 1.66 -5.98 -21.78
C GLY A 455 1.74 -5.81 -20.27
N ALA A 456 1.47 -4.60 -19.77
CA ALA A 456 1.22 -4.40 -18.35
C ALA A 456 -0.15 -4.97 -17.95
N TYR A 457 -0.25 -5.47 -16.71
CA TYR A 457 -1.45 -6.11 -16.18
C TYR A 457 -2.09 -5.31 -15.05
N LEU A 458 -3.41 -5.36 -15.01
CA LEU A 458 -4.22 -5.05 -13.84
C LEU A 458 -5.40 -6.02 -13.86
N GLN A 459 -5.13 -7.29 -13.55
CA GLN A 459 -6.07 -8.38 -13.78
C GLN A 459 -6.27 -9.29 -12.56
N ASN A 460 -7.50 -9.74 -12.30
CA ASN A 460 -7.82 -10.63 -11.18
C ASN A 460 -7.33 -10.04 -9.84
N ILE A 461 -7.69 -8.78 -9.58
CA ILE A 461 -7.32 -8.04 -8.37
C ILE A 461 -8.49 -8.11 -7.39
N ALA A 462 -8.23 -8.53 -6.16
CA ALA A 462 -9.22 -8.52 -5.09
C ALA A 462 -8.80 -7.53 -3.99
N PHE A 463 -9.53 -6.42 -3.88
CA PHE A 463 -9.38 -5.41 -2.83
C PHE A 463 -10.56 -5.55 -1.86
N GLU A 464 -10.37 -6.32 -0.79
CA GLU A 464 -11.47 -6.78 0.07
C GLU A 464 -11.22 -6.53 1.55
N HIS A 465 -12.24 -6.15 2.34
CA HIS A 465 -12.11 -6.02 3.79
C HIS A 465 -11.05 -4.99 4.25
N ASN A 466 -10.84 -3.91 3.52
CA ASN A 466 -9.89 -2.86 3.90
C ASN A 466 -10.59 -1.65 4.53
N VAL A 467 -9.81 -0.90 5.31
CA VAL A 467 -10.18 0.41 5.82
C VAL A 467 -9.38 1.46 5.06
N VAL A 468 -10.07 2.45 4.48
CA VAL A 468 -9.46 3.59 3.80
C VAL A 468 -9.96 4.83 4.50
N ARG A 469 -9.08 5.66 5.07
CA ARG A 469 -9.54 6.80 5.86
C ARG A 469 -8.63 7.99 5.79
N LYS A 470 -9.15 9.13 6.27
CA LYS A 470 -8.37 10.35 6.50
C LYS A 470 -7.54 10.69 5.27
N GLY A 471 -8.22 11.02 4.17
CA GLY A 471 -7.54 11.39 2.93
C GLY A 471 -8.45 12.19 1.99
N PRO A 472 -7.89 12.80 0.93
CA PRO A 472 -8.62 13.75 0.09
C PRO A 472 -9.29 13.13 -1.14
N GLN A 473 -8.99 11.87 -1.46
CA GLN A 473 -9.76 11.00 -2.34
C GLN A 473 -9.43 9.56 -1.95
N ALA A 474 -10.45 8.71 -1.78
CA ALA A 474 -10.25 7.38 -1.23
C ALA A 474 -9.65 6.41 -2.25
N PHE A 475 -10.24 6.33 -3.44
CA PHE A 475 -9.97 5.24 -4.36
C PHE A 475 -10.14 5.64 -5.82
N GLN A 476 -9.23 5.15 -6.66
CA GLN A 476 -9.23 5.41 -8.09
C GLN A 476 -8.88 4.17 -8.91
N ILE A 477 -9.63 3.95 -10.00
CA ILE A 477 -9.24 3.06 -11.11
C ILE A 477 -9.07 3.91 -12.38
N VAL A 478 -7.90 3.81 -13.01
CA VAL A 478 -7.53 4.57 -14.21
C VAL A 478 -6.94 3.64 -15.26
N SER A 479 -7.52 3.69 -16.45
CA SER A 479 -7.07 2.97 -17.64
C SER A 479 -6.60 3.91 -18.77
N ILE A 480 -6.75 5.23 -18.61
CA ILE A 480 -6.58 6.25 -19.68
C ILE A 480 -5.13 6.73 -19.94
N ASN A 481 -4.16 6.45 -19.07
CA ASN A 481 -2.85 7.12 -19.12
C ASN A 481 -1.69 6.13 -19.10
N ASN A 482 -0.94 6.09 -20.20
CA ASN A 482 0.22 5.22 -20.45
C ASN A 482 -0.11 3.74 -20.67
N ALA A 483 -1.38 3.35 -20.82
CA ALA A 483 -1.83 1.96 -20.88
C ALA A 483 -1.73 1.29 -22.28
N ARG A 484 -0.73 1.64 -23.11
CA ARG A 484 -0.64 1.06 -24.47
C ARG A 484 -0.55 -0.47 -24.36
N PHE A 485 -1.48 -1.15 -25.03
CA PHE A 485 -1.57 -2.60 -25.08
C PHE A 485 -1.50 -3.30 -23.70
N SER A 486 -2.27 -2.81 -22.73
CA SER A 486 -2.36 -3.35 -21.37
C SER A 486 -3.60 -4.24 -21.17
N ARG A 487 -3.54 -5.18 -20.21
CA ARG A 487 -4.65 -6.08 -19.85
C ARG A 487 -5.27 -5.62 -18.53
N ILE A 488 -6.54 -5.21 -18.55
CA ILE A 488 -7.25 -4.74 -17.36
C ILE A 488 -8.59 -5.47 -17.26
N GLY A 489 -8.92 -5.99 -16.07
CA GLY A 489 -10.26 -6.51 -15.80
C GLY A 489 -10.32 -7.47 -14.63
N ASN A 490 -11.52 -7.93 -14.28
CA ASN A 490 -11.75 -8.80 -13.10
C ASN A 490 -11.23 -8.17 -11.81
N ILE A 491 -11.66 -6.94 -11.52
CA ILE A 491 -11.27 -6.20 -10.32
C ILE A 491 -12.44 -6.25 -9.33
N ARG A 492 -12.22 -6.86 -8.18
CA ARG A 492 -13.18 -6.90 -7.08
C ARG A 492 -12.79 -5.86 -6.03
N VAL A 493 -13.70 -4.95 -5.71
CA VAL A 493 -13.58 -3.98 -4.63
C VAL A 493 -14.76 -4.22 -3.70
N ARG A 494 -14.57 -5.02 -2.64
CA ARG A 494 -15.69 -5.49 -1.81
C ARG A 494 -15.48 -5.37 -0.31
N ASN A 495 -16.56 -5.17 0.44
CA ASN A 495 -16.50 -5.18 1.92
C ASN A 495 -15.50 -4.16 2.50
N ASN A 496 -15.26 -3.02 1.83
CA ASN A 496 -14.35 -2.00 2.33
C ASN A 496 -15.11 -0.89 3.05
N LEU A 497 -14.50 -0.37 4.12
CA LEU A 497 -14.97 0.83 4.80
C LEU A 497 -14.10 2.00 4.40
N MET A 498 -14.72 3.05 3.86
CA MET A 498 -14.07 4.30 3.51
C MET A 498 -14.72 5.44 4.31
N TYR A 499 -13.97 6.09 5.19
CA TYR A 499 -14.52 7.14 6.06
C TYR A 499 -13.53 8.27 6.31
N ASP A 500 -14.02 9.39 6.82
CA ASP A 500 -13.24 10.60 7.04
C ASP A 500 -12.47 11.03 5.77
N ILE A 501 -13.18 11.07 4.65
CA ILE A 501 -12.62 11.45 3.35
C ILE A 501 -13.03 12.90 3.11
N ASP A 502 -12.08 13.82 3.28
CA ASP A 502 -12.35 15.25 3.16
C ASP A 502 -11.18 15.96 2.48
N ARG A 503 -11.42 16.46 1.27
CA ARG A 503 -10.39 17.20 0.55
C ARG A 503 -9.96 18.50 1.24
N SER A 504 -10.85 19.15 1.99
CA SER A 504 -10.55 20.42 2.65
C SER A 504 -9.65 20.24 3.87
N VAL A 505 -9.74 19.07 4.51
CA VAL A 505 -8.90 18.70 5.64
C VAL A 505 -7.59 18.11 5.14
N TYR A 506 -7.66 17.14 4.22
CA TYR A 506 -6.53 16.29 3.83
C TYR A 506 -5.79 16.74 2.55
N CYS A 507 -6.22 17.82 1.88
CA CYS A 507 -5.52 18.43 0.73
C CYS A 507 -5.21 19.90 1.04
N MET A 508 -3.94 20.27 1.08
CA MET A 508 -3.57 21.55 1.71
C MET A 508 -3.20 22.73 0.80
N THR A 509 -2.60 22.55 -0.38
CA THR A 509 -2.24 23.69 -1.25
C THR A 509 -2.13 23.30 -2.74
N GLY A 510 -2.42 24.26 -3.64
CA GLY A 510 -2.11 24.15 -5.08
C GLY A 510 -3.24 23.71 -6.03
N ALA A 511 -3.07 23.99 -7.33
CA ALA A 511 -4.05 23.78 -8.40
C ALA A 511 -4.55 22.33 -8.57
N ASN A 512 -3.82 21.33 -8.07
CA ASN A 512 -4.25 19.93 -8.15
C ASN A 512 -5.30 19.58 -7.09
N CYS A 513 -5.35 20.27 -5.93
CA CYS A 513 -6.40 20.06 -4.94
C CYS A 513 -7.78 20.50 -5.45
N SER A 514 -7.84 21.50 -6.36
CA SER A 514 -9.09 21.92 -7.01
C SER A 514 -9.61 20.96 -8.09
N LEU A 515 -8.80 20.01 -8.56
CA LEU A 515 -9.20 19.03 -9.57
C LEU A 515 -9.95 17.81 -8.99
N SER A 516 -9.83 17.56 -7.67
CA SER A 516 -10.59 16.49 -7.02
C SER A 516 -12.03 16.91 -6.79
N GLN A 517 -12.95 16.29 -7.53
CA GLN A 517 -14.39 16.54 -7.41
C GLN A 517 -15.14 15.39 -6.72
N THR A 518 -14.44 14.36 -6.23
CA THR A 518 -15.06 13.10 -5.81
C THR A 518 -14.26 12.28 -4.80
N ALA A 519 -14.95 11.46 -3.99
CA ALA A 519 -14.32 10.47 -3.11
C ALA A 519 -13.88 9.21 -3.88
N LEU A 520 -14.62 8.84 -4.93
CA LEU A 520 -14.34 7.69 -5.80
C LEU A 520 -14.21 8.11 -7.25
N TYR A 521 -13.17 7.64 -7.94
CA TYR A 521 -12.93 8.00 -9.33
C TYR A 521 -12.69 6.78 -10.21
N PHE A 522 -13.46 6.66 -11.28
CA PHE A 522 -13.24 5.62 -12.27
C PHE A 522 -13.10 6.26 -13.65
N ALA A 523 -11.89 6.22 -14.18
CA ALA A 523 -11.61 6.64 -15.55
C ALA A 523 -11.73 5.40 -16.44
N GLN A 524 -12.77 5.39 -17.28
CA GLN A 524 -13.09 4.30 -18.19
C GLN A 524 -12.98 2.92 -17.49
N ILE A 525 -14.07 2.49 -16.85
CA ILE A 525 -14.10 1.24 -16.06
C ILE A 525 -13.83 0.02 -16.96
N PRO A 526 -12.86 -0.85 -16.60
CA PRO A 526 -12.57 -2.07 -17.35
C PRO A 526 -13.68 -3.14 -17.18
N PRO A 527 -13.71 -4.20 -18.01
CA PRO A 527 -14.56 -5.38 -17.79
C PRO A 527 -14.38 -6.05 -16.44
N GLY A 528 -15.46 -6.65 -15.94
CA GLY A 528 -15.44 -7.48 -14.74
C GLY A 528 -15.15 -6.72 -13.45
N VAL A 529 -15.53 -5.45 -13.35
CA VAL A 529 -15.45 -4.73 -12.06
C VAL A 529 -16.62 -5.13 -11.18
N ASP A 530 -16.36 -5.63 -9.98
CA ASP A 530 -17.36 -5.83 -8.95
C ASP A 530 -17.08 -4.89 -7.78
N PHE A 531 -17.88 -3.85 -7.66
CA PHE A 531 -17.86 -2.91 -6.55
C PHE A 531 -19.09 -3.17 -5.67
N SER A 532 -18.94 -4.01 -4.64
CA SER A 532 -20.08 -4.40 -3.80
C SER A 532 -19.80 -4.42 -2.30
N ASN A 533 -20.85 -4.19 -1.51
CA ASN A 533 -20.76 -4.21 -0.06
C ASN A 533 -19.70 -3.22 0.48
N ASN A 534 -19.53 -2.06 -0.13
CA ASN A 534 -18.65 -1.02 0.43
C ASN A 534 -19.48 0.00 1.21
N THR A 535 -18.95 0.47 2.35
CA THR A 535 -19.51 1.61 3.08
C THR A 535 -18.59 2.81 2.87
N VAL A 536 -19.13 3.87 2.30
CA VAL A 536 -18.47 5.17 2.18
C VAL A 536 -19.28 6.16 3.01
N VAL A 537 -18.65 6.79 4.00
CA VAL A 537 -19.30 7.74 4.93
C VAL A 537 -18.32 8.86 5.30
N GLU A 538 -18.80 9.87 6.04
CA GLU A 538 -17.96 11.02 6.44
C GLU A 538 -17.21 11.65 5.26
N THR A 539 -17.85 11.70 4.09
CA THR A 539 -17.32 12.43 2.95
C THR A 539 -17.74 13.87 3.04
N ALA A 540 -16.79 14.80 3.10
CA ALA A 540 -17.10 16.22 3.15
C ALA A 540 -16.48 16.97 1.97
N ASN A 541 -17.16 18.04 1.56
CA ASN A 541 -16.66 19.04 0.61
C ASN A 541 -16.43 18.58 -0.84
N PHE A 542 -16.93 17.42 -1.29
CA PHE A 542 -16.91 17.04 -2.70
C PHE A 542 -18.20 17.43 -3.43
N PRO A 543 -18.13 17.94 -4.67
CA PRO A 543 -19.30 18.05 -5.54
C PRO A 543 -20.02 16.72 -5.77
N TYR A 544 -19.26 15.63 -5.90
CA TYR A 544 -19.77 14.31 -6.27
C TYR A 544 -19.28 13.23 -5.29
N GLY A 545 -20.08 12.19 -5.04
CA GLY A 545 -19.62 11.01 -4.29
C GLY A 545 -18.71 10.12 -5.14
N MET A 546 -19.06 9.98 -6.42
CA MET A 546 -18.37 9.19 -7.43
C MET A 546 -18.37 9.91 -8.79
N VAL A 547 -17.28 9.77 -9.56
CA VAL A 547 -17.20 10.24 -10.95
C VAL A 547 -16.79 9.10 -11.86
N TRP A 548 -17.50 8.96 -12.98
CA TRP A 548 -17.14 8.06 -14.08
C TRP A 548 -16.76 8.85 -15.32
N GLU A 549 -15.46 8.97 -15.54
CA GLU A 549 -14.90 9.64 -16.72
C GLU A 549 -14.96 8.71 -17.94
N GLY A 550 -15.46 9.24 -19.07
CA GLY A 550 -15.24 8.67 -20.40
C GLY A 550 -14.19 9.55 -21.08
N GLY A 551 -13.06 8.97 -21.47
CA GLY A 551 -11.86 9.75 -21.83
C GLY A 551 -12.04 10.77 -22.95
N TYR A 552 -11.25 11.85 -22.87
CA TYR A 552 -10.87 12.67 -24.03
C TYR A 552 -10.04 11.80 -24.99
N GLN A 553 -10.46 11.67 -26.25
CA GLN A 553 -9.71 11.02 -27.34
C GLN A 553 -9.65 9.47 -27.33
N CYS A 554 -10.80 8.82 -27.20
CA CYS A 554 -10.96 7.39 -27.51
C CYS A 554 -10.75 7.10 -29.02
N ARG A 555 -9.53 7.27 -29.54
CA ARG A 555 -9.13 6.86 -30.88
C ARG A 555 -8.59 5.43 -30.79
N GLY A 556 -9.45 4.42 -30.88
CA GLY A 556 -8.99 3.04 -31.02
C GLY A 556 -8.39 2.82 -32.42
N ALA A 557 -7.24 2.14 -32.50
CA ALA A 557 -6.48 1.92 -33.74
C ALA A 557 -7.25 1.20 -34.88
N CYS A 558 -8.35 0.50 -34.59
CA CYS A 558 -9.12 -0.26 -35.60
C CYS A 558 -10.45 0.41 -36.02
N ARG A 559 -10.81 1.59 -35.48
CA ARG A 559 -12.02 2.32 -35.88
C ARG A 559 -11.67 3.49 -36.81
N THR A 560 -12.29 3.53 -37.99
CA THR A 560 -12.27 4.70 -38.90
C THR A 560 -13.39 5.70 -38.61
N ILE A 561 -14.29 5.43 -37.66
CA ILE A 561 -15.46 6.26 -37.36
C ILE A 561 -15.29 6.94 -35.99
N SER A 562 -15.27 8.26 -36.01
CA SER A 562 -15.51 9.14 -34.84
C SER A 562 -17.02 9.40 -34.74
N PRO A 563 -17.65 9.45 -33.55
CA PRO A 563 -17.05 9.54 -32.23
C PRO A 563 -17.50 8.40 -31.28
N CYS A 564 -16.85 8.30 -30.12
CA CYS A 564 -17.25 7.44 -29.01
C CYS A 564 -18.50 7.97 -28.33
N VAL A 565 -19.58 8.00 -29.09
CA VAL A 565 -20.90 8.50 -28.75
C VAL A 565 -21.82 7.50 -29.42
N ASP A 566 -22.63 6.78 -28.64
CA ASP A 566 -23.75 6.08 -29.25
C ASP A 566 -24.72 7.12 -29.89
N ALA A 567 -25.76 6.67 -30.59
CA ALA A 567 -26.75 7.59 -31.15
C ALA A 567 -27.42 8.52 -30.09
N ALA A 568 -27.20 8.26 -28.80
CA ALA A 568 -27.78 8.97 -27.65
C ALA A 568 -26.80 9.91 -26.92
N GLY A 569 -25.56 10.11 -27.37
CA GLY A 569 -24.64 11.05 -26.69
C GLY A 569 -23.71 10.43 -25.65
N LEU A 570 -23.70 9.10 -25.46
CA LEU A 570 -23.05 8.46 -24.32
C LEU A 570 -21.61 8.01 -24.63
N TYR A 571 -20.65 8.51 -23.83
CA TYR A 571 -19.23 8.19 -23.91
C TYR A 571 -18.90 6.84 -23.24
N MET A 572 -18.52 5.86 -24.06
CA MET A 572 -18.10 4.48 -23.75
C MET A 572 -19.01 3.70 -22.77
N PRO A 573 -19.62 2.58 -23.18
CA PRO A 573 -20.30 1.69 -22.24
C PRO A 573 -19.28 1.12 -21.25
N ILE A 574 -19.70 0.98 -19.99
CA ILE A 574 -18.96 0.15 -19.05
C ILE A 574 -19.15 -1.29 -19.50
N ALA A 575 -18.06 -2.06 -19.48
CA ALA A 575 -18.07 -3.43 -19.93
C ALA A 575 -19.10 -4.29 -19.17
N GLY A 576 -19.76 -5.18 -19.90
CA GLY A 576 -21.11 -5.66 -19.62
C GLY A 576 -21.30 -6.43 -18.31
N ASP A 577 -20.30 -7.14 -17.81
CA ASP A 577 -20.34 -7.93 -16.56
C ASP A 577 -20.02 -7.12 -15.30
N THR A 578 -19.88 -5.79 -15.43
CA THR A 578 -19.63 -4.91 -14.28
C THR A 578 -20.82 -4.86 -13.33
N ARG A 579 -20.53 -4.91 -12.03
CA ARG A 579 -21.50 -4.96 -10.95
C ARG A 579 -21.24 -3.88 -9.90
N PHE A 580 -22.30 -3.16 -9.54
CA PHE A 580 -22.34 -2.21 -8.43
C PHE A 580 -23.53 -2.54 -7.53
N ALA A 581 -23.30 -3.19 -6.40
CA ALA A 581 -24.40 -3.68 -5.57
C ALA A 581 -24.14 -3.61 -4.07
N ASN A 582 -25.20 -3.43 -3.28
CA ASN A 582 -25.18 -3.49 -1.82
C ASN A 582 -24.23 -2.47 -1.17
N ASN A 583 -24.02 -1.31 -1.80
CA ASN A 583 -23.14 -0.28 -1.26
C ASN A 583 -23.92 0.75 -0.43
N VAL A 584 -23.25 1.35 0.55
CA VAL A 584 -23.70 2.60 1.18
C VAL A 584 -22.78 3.71 0.67
N MET A 585 -23.33 4.66 -0.07
CA MET A 585 -22.56 5.76 -0.65
C MET A 585 -23.23 7.10 -0.36
N PRO A 586 -22.46 8.13 0.02
CA PRO A 586 -23.00 9.46 0.23
C PRO A 586 -23.10 10.17 -1.11
N LYS A 587 -24.02 11.13 -1.20
CA LYS A 587 -23.89 12.13 -2.24
C LYS A 587 -22.83 13.17 -1.90
N GLY A 588 -22.24 13.79 -2.91
CA GLY A 588 -21.53 15.05 -2.73
C GLY A 588 -22.49 16.21 -2.47
N THR A 589 -21.97 17.44 -2.44
CA THR A 589 -22.77 18.66 -2.33
C THR A 589 -23.76 18.84 -3.50
N SER A 590 -23.50 18.21 -4.64
CA SER A 590 -24.40 18.19 -5.80
C SER A 590 -25.12 16.84 -5.93
N GLN A 591 -24.44 15.79 -6.39
CA GLN A 591 -25.04 14.48 -6.66
C GLN A 591 -24.15 13.31 -6.24
N MET A 592 -24.71 12.10 -6.17
CA MET A 592 -23.94 10.90 -5.84
C MET A 592 -22.98 10.53 -6.96
N LEU A 593 -23.48 10.33 -8.18
CA LEU A 593 -22.68 9.96 -9.34
C LEU A 593 -22.75 11.04 -10.41
N GLN A 594 -21.59 11.40 -10.97
CA GLN A 594 -21.47 12.31 -12.10
C GLN A 594 -20.78 11.61 -13.27
N GLY A 595 -21.35 11.74 -14.46
CA GLY A 595 -20.68 11.38 -15.72
C GLY A 595 -19.70 12.46 -16.15
N PHE A 596 -18.82 12.16 -17.10
CA PHE A 596 -17.78 13.12 -17.49
C PHE A 596 -18.29 14.51 -17.91
N THR A 597 -19.39 14.57 -18.68
CA THR A 597 -20.00 15.83 -19.05
C THR A 597 -20.96 16.29 -17.95
N PRO A 598 -20.99 17.59 -17.60
CA PRO A 598 -21.88 18.12 -16.56
C PRO A 598 -23.37 17.85 -16.79
N SER A 599 -23.80 17.63 -18.04
CA SER A 599 -25.18 17.33 -18.41
C SER A 599 -25.61 15.87 -18.16
N LEU A 600 -24.67 14.94 -17.95
CA LEU A 600 -25.00 13.54 -17.69
C LEU A 600 -25.30 13.31 -16.20
N THR A 601 -26.59 13.23 -15.88
CA THR A 601 -27.07 12.89 -14.53
C THR A 601 -26.65 11.47 -14.13
N GLY A 602 -26.47 11.22 -12.83
CA GLY A 602 -26.05 9.92 -12.35
C GLY A 602 -26.94 8.74 -12.76
N SER A 603 -28.26 8.93 -12.85
CA SER A 603 -29.20 7.90 -13.31
C SER A 603 -29.01 7.55 -14.79
N THR A 604 -28.81 8.56 -15.65
CA THR A 604 -28.49 8.38 -17.06
C THR A 604 -27.17 7.63 -17.24
N VAL A 605 -26.18 7.95 -16.42
CA VAL A 605 -24.89 7.28 -16.41
C VAL A 605 -25.03 5.80 -16.05
N VAL A 606 -25.79 5.47 -15.00
CA VAL A 606 -26.03 4.06 -14.62
C VAL A 606 -26.81 3.33 -15.71
N SER A 607 -27.91 3.92 -16.21
CA SER A 607 -28.76 3.32 -17.24
C SER A 607 -28.00 3.03 -18.53
N GLY A 608 -27.18 3.99 -18.98
CA GLY A 608 -26.45 3.90 -20.24
C GLY A 608 -25.16 3.09 -20.13
N LYS A 609 -24.46 3.18 -19.00
CA LYS A 609 -23.14 2.57 -18.86
C LYS A 609 -23.15 1.20 -18.20
N VAL A 610 -23.92 0.97 -17.12
CA VAL A 610 -23.98 -0.32 -16.41
C VAL A 610 -25.14 -1.18 -16.89
N CYS A 611 -26.30 -0.56 -17.06
CA CYS A 611 -27.54 -1.29 -17.34
C CYS A 611 -27.78 -1.51 -18.84
N GLU A 612 -27.08 -0.82 -19.74
CA GLU A 612 -27.22 -0.99 -21.20
C GLU A 612 -28.69 -0.91 -21.70
N GLY A 613 -29.52 -0.07 -21.05
CA GLY A 613 -30.96 0.04 -21.37
C GLY A 613 -31.89 -0.93 -20.62
N GLY A 614 -31.37 -1.83 -19.77
CA GLY A 614 -32.15 -2.71 -18.88
C GLY A 614 -31.32 -3.29 -17.73
N CYS A 615 -31.62 -2.90 -16.48
CA CYS A 615 -30.81 -3.30 -15.33
C CYS A 615 -31.32 -4.57 -14.64
N THR A 616 -30.48 -5.60 -14.59
CA THR A 616 -30.72 -6.76 -13.71
C THR A 616 -30.29 -6.46 -12.28
N SER A 617 -30.90 -7.14 -11.32
CA SER A 617 -30.51 -7.06 -9.90
C SER A 617 -29.08 -7.53 -9.65
N GLU A 618 -28.51 -8.31 -10.56
CA GLU A 618 -27.11 -8.73 -10.50
C GLU A 618 -26.16 -7.56 -10.75
N LYS A 619 -26.46 -6.70 -11.74
CA LYS A 619 -25.61 -5.55 -12.07
C LYS A 619 -25.79 -4.38 -11.11
N TRP A 620 -27.04 -4.08 -10.72
CA TRP A 620 -27.36 -2.97 -9.82
C TRP A 620 -28.51 -3.34 -8.87
N SER A 621 -28.22 -3.42 -7.58
CA SER A 621 -29.24 -3.59 -6.53
C SER A 621 -28.67 -3.30 -5.14
N GLY A 622 -29.53 -2.97 -4.18
CA GLY A 622 -29.14 -2.80 -2.78
C GLY A 622 -28.27 -1.58 -2.50
N ASN A 623 -28.20 -0.60 -3.41
CA ASN A 623 -27.36 0.58 -3.21
C ASN A 623 -28.14 1.65 -2.46
N ILE A 624 -27.63 2.07 -1.31
CA ILE A 624 -28.13 3.19 -0.53
C ILE A 624 -27.35 4.44 -0.92
N LEU A 625 -28.03 5.40 -1.56
CA LEU A 625 -27.47 6.67 -2.03
C LEU A 625 -27.89 7.78 -1.07
N VAL A 626 -27.15 7.93 0.03
CA VAL A 626 -27.56 8.79 1.15
C VAL A 626 -27.64 10.25 0.71
N GLY A 627 -28.84 10.84 0.81
CA GLY A 627 -29.12 12.23 0.47
C GLY A 627 -29.28 12.52 -1.02
N SER A 628 -29.27 11.51 -1.90
CA SER A 628 -29.42 11.65 -3.35
C SER A 628 -30.84 11.41 -3.83
N SER A 629 -31.28 12.13 -4.87
CA SER A 629 -32.48 11.71 -5.61
C SER A 629 -32.27 10.31 -6.18
N THR A 630 -33.27 9.43 -6.01
CA THR A 630 -33.31 8.09 -6.60
C THR A 630 -34.08 8.07 -7.92
N THR A 631 -34.66 9.21 -8.32
CA THR A 631 -35.42 9.32 -9.58
C THR A 631 -34.56 8.92 -10.77
N GLY A 632 -35.08 8.01 -11.60
CA GLY A 632 -34.41 7.49 -12.79
C GLY A 632 -33.35 6.42 -12.53
N TYR A 633 -32.96 6.16 -11.27
CA TYR A 633 -32.10 5.02 -10.97
C TYR A 633 -32.86 3.69 -11.09
N PRO A 634 -32.15 2.57 -11.38
CA PRO A 634 -32.78 1.26 -11.41
C PRO A 634 -33.44 0.86 -10.10
N ALA A 635 -34.38 -0.08 -10.16
CA ALA A 635 -35.00 -0.67 -8.98
C ALA A 635 -33.97 -1.26 -8.00
N GLY A 636 -34.28 -1.23 -6.70
CA GLY A 636 -33.33 -1.62 -5.66
C GLY A 636 -32.30 -0.53 -5.32
N THR A 637 -32.53 0.71 -5.75
CA THR A 637 -31.82 1.91 -5.27
C THR A 637 -32.61 2.55 -4.14
N PHE A 638 -31.95 2.79 -3.01
CA PHE A 638 -32.57 3.34 -1.81
C PHE A 638 -31.94 4.67 -1.46
N ASN A 639 -32.70 5.52 -0.76
CA ASN A 639 -32.19 6.70 -0.08
C ASN A 639 -32.91 6.78 1.27
N LEU A 640 -32.15 7.03 2.33
CA LEU A 640 -32.62 7.04 3.72
C LEU A 640 -32.89 8.45 4.25
N CYS A 641 -32.76 9.51 3.43
CA CYS A 641 -33.20 10.85 3.82
C CYS A 641 -33.73 11.64 2.61
N PRO A 642 -34.73 12.53 2.75
CA PRO A 642 -35.35 13.19 1.59
C PRO A 642 -34.39 14.05 0.75
N SER A 643 -33.38 14.67 1.38
CA SER A 643 -32.31 15.44 0.74
C SER A 643 -31.04 15.51 1.62
N ALA A 644 -29.90 15.99 1.11
CA ALA A 644 -28.70 16.19 1.96
C ALA A 644 -28.94 17.17 3.10
N SER A 645 -29.67 18.26 2.86
CA SER A 645 -29.93 19.25 3.91
C SER A 645 -30.79 18.67 5.03
N ASP A 646 -31.58 17.64 4.73
CA ASP A 646 -32.42 16.96 5.73
C ASP A 646 -31.66 15.90 6.54
N CYS A 647 -30.49 15.46 6.06
CA CYS A 647 -29.61 14.54 6.77
C CYS A 647 -28.93 15.28 7.95
N ALA A 648 -29.63 15.39 9.09
CA ALA A 648 -29.28 16.21 10.26
C ALA A 648 -27.95 15.85 10.97
N VAL A 649 -27.44 14.64 10.75
CA VAL A 649 -26.11 14.17 11.20
C VAL A 649 -25.51 13.50 9.98
N ASN A 650 -24.31 13.91 9.55
CA ASN A 650 -23.52 13.32 8.46
C ASN A 650 -24.02 11.89 8.09
N PHE A 651 -25.01 11.79 7.20
CA PHE A 651 -25.48 10.51 6.63
C PHE A 651 -26.24 9.50 7.52
N ASP A 652 -26.51 9.73 8.82
CA ASP A 652 -27.31 8.84 9.69
C ASP A 652 -28.67 9.45 10.09
N TYR A 653 -29.50 9.72 9.09
CA TYR A 653 -30.84 10.25 9.28
C TYR A 653 -31.77 9.24 9.97
N ASN A 654 -32.66 9.74 10.83
CA ASN A 654 -33.69 8.90 11.44
C ASN A 654 -34.88 8.76 10.48
N ASP A 655 -34.80 7.82 9.55
CA ASP A 655 -35.86 7.55 8.59
C ASP A 655 -37.16 7.15 9.31
N PRO A 656 -38.33 7.72 8.94
CA PRO A 656 -39.59 7.43 9.64
C PRO A 656 -40.08 5.97 9.47
N VAL A 657 -39.61 5.27 8.43
CA VAL A 657 -39.99 3.88 8.13
C VAL A 657 -38.95 2.91 8.67
N TYR A 658 -37.67 3.20 8.45
CA TYR A 658 -36.57 2.26 8.71
C TYR A 658 -35.76 2.60 9.96
N GLY A 659 -35.89 3.83 10.49
CA GLY A 659 -35.04 4.37 11.55
C GLY A 659 -33.64 4.74 11.07
N ARG A 660 -32.74 5.02 12.01
CA ARG A 660 -31.31 5.25 11.72
C ARG A 660 -30.64 4.00 11.15
N LEU A 661 -29.66 4.19 10.27
CA LEU A 661 -28.94 3.11 9.59
C LEU A 661 -27.88 2.47 10.49
N PHE A 662 -27.10 3.29 11.19
CA PHE A 662 -25.89 2.85 11.90
C PHE A 662 -26.06 2.72 13.41
N GLU A 663 -25.34 1.80 14.05
CA GLU A 663 -25.45 1.54 15.49
C GLU A 663 -25.11 2.77 16.34
N ASN A 664 -24.02 3.45 16.02
CA ASN A 664 -23.65 4.71 16.65
C ASN A 664 -22.72 5.53 15.76
N TYR A 665 -23.30 6.30 14.86
CA TYR A 665 -22.55 7.11 13.90
C TYR A 665 -21.58 8.09 14.57
N ALA A 666 -22.00 8.77 15.65
CA ALA A 666 -21.21 9.81 16.32
C ALA A 666 -19.92 9.27 16.98
N GLU A 667 -19.91 7.99 17.34
CA GLU A 667 -18.72 7.29 17.88
C GLU A 667 -17.95 6.51 16.78
N GLY A 668 -18.33 6.68 15.52
CA GLY A 668 -17.72 5.97 14.39
C GLY A 668 -18.13 4.49 14.28
N ASN A 669 -19.19 4.03 14.95
CA ASN A 669 -19.73 2.68 14.77
C ASN A 669 -20.65 2.63 13.53
N TYR A 670 -20.05 2.38 12.36
CA TYR A 670 -20.76 2.27 11.08
C TYR A 670 -21.29 0.86 10.79
N LYS A 671 -21.48 0.04 11.83
CA LYS A 671 -22.21 -1.23 11.70
C LYS A 671 -23.69 -0.94 11.43
N VAL A 672 -24.27 -1.65 10.46
CA VAL A 672 -25.71 -1.55 10.20
C VAL A 672 -26.47 -2.10 11.40
N ARG A 673 -27.45 -1.33 11.90
CA ARG A 673 -28.20 -1.66 13.11
C ARG A 673 -28.92 -2.99 12.99
N THR A 674 -28.99 -3.68 14.12
CA THR A 674 -29.84 -4.86 14.24
C THR A 674 -31.30 -4.51 14.01
N GLY A 675 -31.96 -5.25 13.12
CA GLY A 675 -33.37 -5.07 12.74
C GLY A 675 -33.61 -4.08 11.61
N HIS A 676 -32.61 -3.32 11.17
CA HIS A 676 -32.74 -2.45 9.99
C HIS A 676 -32.82 -3.32 8.70
N PHE A 677 -33.62 -2.91 7.71
CA PHE A 677 -33.80 -3.70 6.47
C PHE A 677 -32.46 -3.98 5.76
N ALA A 678 -31.56 -2.98 5.78
CA ALA A 678 -30.24 -3.07 5.19
C ALA A 678 -29.36 -4.16 5.85
N GLN A 679 -29.64 -4.57 7.10
CA GLN A 679 -28.86 -5.61 7.80
C GLN A 679 -28.96 -6.98 7.11
N ARG A 680 -30.08 -7.27 6.46
CA ARG A 680 -30.32 -8.51 5.70
C ARG A 680 -30.54 -8.26 4.21
N GLY A 681 -30.41 -7.00 3.78
CA GLY A 681 -30.73 -6.56 2.44
C GLY A 681 -29.60 -6.70 1.42
N GLY A 682 -28.39 -7.03 1.89
CA GLY A 682 -27.21 -7.25 1.06
C GLY A 682 -27.17 -8.64 0.42
N MET A 683 -26.13 -8.89 -0.38
CA MET A 683 -25.92 -10.17 -1.05
C MET A 683 -25.92 -11.33 -0.03
N TYR A 684 -26.54 -12.46 -0.39
CA TYR A 684 -26.64 -13.64 0.47
C TYR A 684 -27.29 -13.37 1.85
N ALA A 685 -28.24 -12.41 1.90
CA ALA A 685 -28.91 -11.96 3.12
C ALA A 685 -27.97 -11.39 4.19
N ARG A 686 -26.81 -10.87 3.78
CA ARG A 686 -25.87 -10.12 4.64
C ARG A 686 -26.22 -8.63 4.67
N GLN A 687 -25.42 -7.85 5.41
CA GLN A 687 -25.60 -6.41 5.46
C GLN A 687 -25.28 -5.72 4.13
N MET A 688 -26.08 -4.72 3.74
CA MET A 688 -25.68 -3.72 2.76
C MET A 688 -24.60 -2.83 3.38
N GLY A 689 -23.60 -2.44 2.59
CA GLY A 689 -22.37 -1.84 3.07
C GLY A 689 -21.33 -2.86 3.49
N ALA A 690 -20.24 -2.36 4.06
CA ALA A 690 -19.10 -3.12 4.54
C ALA A 690 -19.51 -4.14 5.60
N ASP A 691 -18.96 -5.34 5.51
CA ASP A 691 -19.14 -6.34 6.54
C ASP A 691 -18.32 -6.01 7.80
N TRP A 692 -18.90 -5.25 8.73
CA TRP A 692 -18.24 -4.71 9.93
C TRP A 692 -17.42 -5.74 10.70
N ASP A 693 -17.96 -6.94 10.90
CA ASP A 693 -17.31 -7.98 11.72
C ASP A 693 -16.07 -8.57 11.02
N SER A 694 -15.89 -8.30 9.72
CA SER A 694 -14.72 -8.70 8.92
C SER A 694 -13.65 -7.62 8.76
N LEU A 695 -13.95 -6.36 9.05
CA LEU A 695 -13.03 -5.23 8.82
C LEU A 695 -11.88 -5.22 9.84
N PRO A 696 -10.67 -4.77 9.50
CA PRO A 696 -9.54 -4.67 10.42
C PRO A 696 -9.68 -3.43 11.33
N ILE A 697 -10.55 -3.51 12.35
CA ILE A 697 -10.88 -2.38 13.23
C ILE A 697 -10.66 -2.76 14.70
N VAL A 698 -10.17 -1.80 15.49
CA VAL A 698 -10.26 -1.81 16.95
C VAL A 698 -11.45 -0.96 17.39
N THR A 699 -12.22 -1.48 18.33
CA THR A 699 -13.45 -0.89 18.83
C THR A 699 -13.38 -0.67 20.34
N LYS A 700 -13.96 0.44 20.79
CA LYS A 700 -14.15 0.74 22.21
C LYS A 700 -15.08 -0.31 22.83
N LEU A 701 -14.79 -0.76 24.05
CA LEU A 701 -15.69 -1.64 24.79
C LEU A 701 -16.94 -0.90 25.27
N SER A 702 -16.78 0.39 25.59
CA SER A 702 -17.83 1.26 26.10
C SER A 702 -18.95 1.55 25.08
N THR A 703 -18.59 1.82 23.82
CA THR A 703 -19.54 2.29 22.79
C THR A 703 -19.62 1.41 21.54
N GLY A 704 -18.69 0.46 21.36
CA GLY A 704 -18.54 -0.31 20.12
C GLY A 704 -18.03 0.50 18.92
N GLY A 705 -17.84 1.82 19.08
CA GLY A 705 -17.27 2.71 18.09
C GLY A 705 -15.80 2.45 17.83
N ILE A 706 -15.26 3.02 16.76
CA ILE A 706 -13.84 2.87 16.41
C ILE A 706 -12.98 3.51 17.50
N GLY A 707 -12.00 2.76 17.99
CA GLY A 707 -11.01 3.26 18.94
C GLY A 707 -10.78 2.33 20.12
N VAL A 708 -10.30 2.93 21.22
CA VAL A 708 -9.82 2.26 22.43
C VAL A 708 -10.32 3.04 23.64
N ASP A 709 -10.76 2.35 24.70
CA ASP A 709 -11.01 2.96 26.00
C ASP A 709 -9.67 3.09 26.74
N VAL A 710 -9.32 4.31 27.15
CA VAL A 710 -8.03 4.60 27.81
C VAL A 710 -8.28 5.07 29.24
N ALA A 711 -7.66 4.41 30.20
CA ALA A 711 -7.69 4.78 31.61
C ALA A 711 -6.26 4.99 32.14
N ALA A 712 -6.01 6.14 32.77
CA ALA A 712 -4.69 6.46 33.34
C ALA A 712 -4.76 6.62 34.87
N THR A 713 -3.73 6.11 35.55
CA THR A 713 -3.41 6.40 36.95
C THR A 713 -2.13 7.24 37.00
N ARG A 714 -1.66 7.58 38.21
CA ARG A 714 -0.38 8.30 38.38
C ARG A 714 0.82 7.56 37.80
N THR A 715 0.74 6.23 37.66
CA THR A 715 1.89 5.38 37.30
C THR A 715 1.61 4.39 36.17
N THR A 716 0.36 4.28 35.71
CA THR A 716 -0.02 3.29 34.69
C THR A 716 -1.00 3.86 33.68
N ILE A 717 -0.96 3.34 32.46
CA ILE A 717 -1.97 3.57 31.42
C ILE A 717 -2.52 2.21 31.00
N ARG A 718 -3.84 2.05 31.05
CA ARG A 718 -4.56 0.86 30.63
C ARG A 718 -5.37 1.16 29.38
N LEU A 719 -5.23 0.29 28.37
CA LEU A 719 -5.95 0.33 27.11
C LEU A 719 -6.89 -0.88 27.06
N ASP A 720 -8.19 -0.64 27.01
CA ASP A 720 -9.22 -1.67 26.87
C ASP A 720 -9.92 -1.53 25.52
N TYR A 721 -9.98 -2.63 24.76
CA TYR A 721 -10.50 -2.59 23.40
C TYR A 721 -10.99 -3.95 22.94
N ARG A 722 -11.68 -3.96 21.79
CA ARG A 722 -12.09 -5.16 21.08
C ARG A 722 -11.62 -5.12 19.63
N VAL A 723 -11.10 -6.22 19.12
CA VAL A 723 -10.89 -6.43 17.69
C VAL A 723 -12.10 -7.10 17.06
N THR A 724 -12.34 -6.83 15.78
CA THR A 724 -13.37 -7.53 14.98
C THR A 724 -13.01 -9.01 14.75
N ALA A 725 -14.00 -9.81 14.33
CA ALA A 725 -13.84 -11.25 14.16
C ALA A 725 -12.90 -11.63 13.02
N GLY A 726 -12.78 -10.79 11.99
CA GLY A 726 -11.92 -10.99 10.81
C GLY A 726 -10.41 -10.95 11.11
N ILE A 727 -10.00 -10.25 12.18
CA ILE A 727 -8.59 -10.14 12.60
C ILE A 727 -8.33 -10.73 13.99
N ARG A 728 -9.27 -11.53 14.52
CA ARG A 728 -9.18 -12.06 15.89
C ARG A 728 -7.89 -12.84 16.16
N HIS A 729 -7.32 -13.50 15.15
CA HIS A 729 -6.10 -14.31 15.23
C HIS A 729 -4.80 -13.49 15.17
N VAL A 730 -4.88 -12.19 14.85
CA VAL A 730 -3.69 -11.35 14.69
C VAL A 730 -3.24 -10.79 16.06
N PRO A 731 -1.96 -10.93 16.45
CA PRO A 731 -1.42 -10.28 17.64
C PRO A 731 -1.53 -8.75 17.57
N CYS A 732 -1.79 -8.11 18.70
CA CYS A 732 -1.72 -6.65 18.80
C CYS A 732 -0.36 -6.24 19.35
N VAL A 733 0.12 -5.04 19.03
CA VAL A 733 1.33 -4.45 19.62
C VAL A 733 1.06 -3.01 20.01
N VAL A 734 1.74 -2.52 21.06
CA VAL A 734 1.62 -1.13 21.54
C VAL A 734 2.94 -0.39 21.44
N GLU A 735 2.85 0.84 20.94
CA GLU A 735 3.89 1.85 21.04
C GLU A 735 3.43 2.93 22.01
N ALA A 736 4.33 3.37 22.89
CA ALA A 736 4.11 4.57 23.66
C ALA A 736 5.38 5.42 23.67
N SER A 737 5.20 6.73 23.80
CA SER A 737 6.30 7.69 23.83
C SER A 737 5.96 8.92 24.65
N THR A 738 6.99 9.59 25.15
CA THR A 738 6.89 10.93 25.74
C THR A 738 7.06 12.05 24.71
N THR A 739 7.32 11.70 23.44
CA THR A 739 7.36 12.65 22.32
C THR A 739 6.22 12.35 21.33
N PRO A 740 5.59 13.39 20.74
CA PRO A 740 4.43 13.20 19.86
C PRO A 740 4.70 12.37 18.60
N ASP A 741 5.94 12.36 18.13
CA ASP A 741 6.36 11.67 16.91
C ASP A 741 6.74 10.20 17.13
N ILE A 742 6.76 9.74 18.38
CA ILE A 742 7.08 8.38 18.85
C ILE A 742 8.51 7.91 18.51
N GLU A 743 9.37 8.81 18.01
CA GLU A 743 10.74 8.47 17.62
C GLU A 743 11.77 8.62 18.74
N GLY A 744 11.54 9.54 19.68
CA GLY A 744 12.55 9.98 20.65
C GLY A 744 12.23 9.64 22.10
N GLY A 745 10.96 9.62 22.50
CA GLY A 745 10.57 9.34 23.87
C GLY A 745 10.54 7.85 24.17
N ARG A 746 11.54 7.32 24.86
CA ARG A 746 11.51 5.94 25.37
C ARG A 746 10.58 5.83 26.56
N ILE A 747 9.91 4.68 26.64
CA ILE A 747 9.18 4.24 27.84
C ILE A 747 9.94 3.05 28.42
N PRO A 748 10.54 3.16 29.61
CA PRO A 748 11.34 2.08 30.19
C PRO A 748 10.60 0.75 30.31
N ASP A 749 9.31 0.78 30.63
CA ASP A 749 8.43 -0.40 30.70
C ASP A 749 8.30 -1.16 29.37
N LEU A 750 8.64 -0.49 28.27
CA LEU A 750 8.55 -0.97 26.89
C LEU A 750 9.91 -1.38 26.29
N ASP A 751 11.03 -1.22 27.00
CA ASP A 751 12.37 -1.55 26.47
C ASP A 751 12.58 -3.07 26.35
N ALA A 752 12.76 -3.55 25.12
CA ALA A 752 12.96 -4.97 24.82
C ALA A 752 14.26 -5.55 25.40
N ALA A 753 15.25 -4.70 25.73
CA ALA A 753 16.47 -5.15 26.39
C ALA A 753 16.22 -5.55 27.85
N VAL A 754 15.22 -4.97 28.49
CA VAL A 754 14.89 -5.22 29.91
C VAL A 754 13.77 -6.25 30.02
N HIS A 755 12.68 -6.06 29.28
CA HIS A 755 11.47 -6.88 29.43
C HIS A 755 11.20 -7.76 28.20
N LEU A 756 10.98 -9.07 28.40
CA LEU A 756 10.39 -9.94 27.38
C LEU A 756 8.90 -9.59 27.29
N ARG A 757 8.43 -9.13 26.13
CA ARG A 757 7.02 -8.76 25.95
C ARG A 757 6.17 -9.95 25.50
N PRO A 758 5.09 -10.29 26.21
CA PRO A 758 3.86 -10.73 25.60
C PRO A 758 3.00 -9.49 25.32
N ASP A 759 2.65 -9.29 24.05
CA ASP A 759 2.01 -8.08 23.56
C ASP A 759 0.47 -8.08 23.78
N ILE A 760 0.00 -8.82 24.81
CA ILE A 760 -1.39 -8.91 25.32
C ILE A 760 -1.38 -9.53 26.74
N ASP A 761 -2.21 -9.03 27.66
CA ASP A 761 -2.41 -9.61 29.02
C ASP A 761 -3.23 -10.94 29.00
N GLY A 762 -3.51 -11.52 27.82
CA GLY A 762 -4.25 -12.78 27.63
C GLY A 762 -4.12 -13.36 26.22
N PRO A 763 -4.53 -14.60 25.93
CA PRO A 763 -4.31 -15.25 24.62
C PRO A 763 -5.06 -14.55 23.47
N ALA A 764 -4.50 -14.59 22.25
CA ALA A 764 -5.11 -14.07 21.01
C ALA A 764 -6.42 -14.77 20.59
N ASN A 765 -7.05 -15.54 21.48
CA ASN A 765 -8.27 -16.30 21.22
C ASN A 765 -9.55 -15.51 21.55
N GLY A 766 -9.41 -14.30 22.14
CA GLY A 766 -10.51 -13.40 22.47
C GLY A 766 -10.58 -12.16 21.58
N MET A 767 -11.79 -11.67 21.34
CA MET A 767 -12.01 -10.39 20.66
C MET A 767 -11.71 -9.21 21.60
N THR A 768 -12.02 -9.33 22.89
CA THR A 768 -11.73 -8.31 23.92
C THR A 768 -10.29 -8.46 24.42
N ARG A 769 -9.59 -7.34 24.56
CA ARG A 769 -8.18 -7.27 24.90
C ARG A 769 -7.91 -6.09 25.84
N THR A 770 -6.90 -6.26 26.68
CA THR A 770 -6.39 -5.24 27.59
C THR A 770 -4.88 -5.21 27.50
N VAL A 771 -4.30 -4.00 27.55
CA VAL A 771 -2.85 -3.79 27.66
C VAL A 771 -2.60 -2.73 28.71
N THR A 772 -1.67 -3.00 29.64
CA THR A 772 -1.26 -2.04 30.67
C THR A 772 0.20 -1.63 30.49
N ILE A 773 0.46 -0.33 30.36
CA ILE A 773 1.79 0.29 30.32
C ILE A 773 2.09 0.84 31.71
N GLY A 774 3.32 0.64 32.19
CA GLY A 774 3.78 1.09 33.50
C GLY A 774 3.69 0.03 34.59
N ALA A 775 3.32 -1.21 34.23
CA ALA A 775 3.10 -2.30 35.17
C ALA A 775 4.40 -2.85 35.77
N ARG A 776 5.50 -2.88 35.01
CA ARG A 776 6.81 -3.35 35.47
C ARG A 776 7.72 -2.19 35.84
N THR A 777 7.60 -1.08 35.14
CA THR A 777 8.33 0.16 35.44
C THR A 777 7.37 1.34 35.46
N PRO A 778 7.12 1.97 36.63
CA PRO A 778 6.14 3.04 36.78
C PRO A 778 6.34 4.20 35.80
N LEU A 779 5.23 4.74 35.31
CA LEU A 779 5.20 6.00 34.57
C LEU A 779 5.34 7.20 35.50
N GLU A 780 5.72 8.34 34.93
CA GLU A 780 5.77 9.63 35.59
C GLU A 780 4.35 10.21 35.70
N SER A 781 4.02 10.82 36.84
CA SER A 781 2.75 11.54 37.08
C SER A 781 2.80 12.93 36.44
N GLY A 782 1.64 13.44 36.01
CA GLY A 782 1.52 14.74 35.32
C GLY A 782 2.14 14.76 33.92
N ARG A 783 2.48 13.60 33.35
CA ARG A 783 3.19 13.47 32.06
C ARG A 783 2.22 13.04 30.96
N THR A 784 2.32 13.68 29.80
CA THR A 784 1.61 13.25 28.59
C THR A 784 2.38 12.15 27.87
N TYR A 785 1.65 11.10 27.49
CA TYR A 785 2.10 9.95 26.73
C TYR A 785 1.31 9.85 25.43
N PHE A 786 2.02 9.59 24.33
CA PHE A 786 1.46 9.36 22.99
C PHE A 786 1.46 7.87 22.72
N LEU A 787 0.35 7.34 22.22
CA LEU A 787 0.07 5.91 22.13
C LEU A 787 -0.28 5.51 20.70
N ARG A 788 0.20 4.34 20.28
CA ARG A 788 -0.28 3.64 19.09
C ARG A 788 -0.59 2.20 19.43
N LEU A 789 -1.72 1.72 18.92
CA LEU A 789 -2.13 0.34 19.00
C LEU A 789 -2.27 -0.22 17.58
N HIS A 790 -1.64 -1.37 17.34
CA HIS A 790 -1.66 -2.03 16.04
C HIS A 790 -2.11 -3.48 16.21
N CYS A 791 -3.10 -3.93 15.46
CA CYS A 791 -3.56 -5.34 15.45
C CYS A 791 -3.74 -5.80 14.00
N GLY A 792 -2.64 -6.16 13.35
CA GLY A 792 -2.66 -6.31 11.90
C GLY A 792 -2.98 -4.96 11.23
N GLY A 793 -3.98 -4.94 10.36
CA GLY A 793 -4.41 -3.70 9.72
C GLY A 793 -5.16 -2.77 10.65
N ALA A 794 -5.64 -3.21 11.82
CA ALA A 794 -6.34 -2.31 12.73
C ALA A 794 -5.36 -1.38 13.44
N TYR A 795 -5.69 -0.09 13.41
CA TYR A 795 -4.80 0.97 13.89
C TYR A 795 -5.55 2.06 14.64
N TRP A 796 -5.02 2.42 15.80
CA TRP A 796 -5.49 3.53 16.61
C TRP A 796 -4.31 4.31 17.18
N GLU A 797 -4.47 5.64 17.23
CA GLU A 797 -3.55 6.55 17.91
C GLU A 797 -4.32 7.38 18.92
N GLY A 798 -3.65 7.78 19.99
CA GLY A 798 -4.17 8.73 20.95
C GLY A 798 -3.10 9.27 21.89
N GLU A 799 -3.51 10.15 22.79
CA GLU A 799 -2.65 10.67 23.84
C GLU A 799 -3.40 10.68 25.17
N VAL A 800 -2.66 10.57 26.26
CA VAL A 800 -3.21 10.61 27.62
C VAL A 800 -2.20 11.23 28.58
N THR A 801 -2.68 12.04 29.51
CA THR A 801 -1.87 12.61 30.58
C THR A 801 -2.14 11.82 31.87
N THR A 802 -1.09 11.35 32.53
CA THR A 802 -1.20 10.73 33.84
C THR A 802 -1.62 11.78 34.88
N PRO A 803 -2.61 11.47 35.76
CA PRO A 803 -3.04 12.37 36.82
C PRO A 803 -1.98 12.72 37.85
#